data_AF-A0A7X7FAA3-F1
#
_entry.id   AF-A0A7X7FAA3-F1
#
_cell.length_a   1.000
_cell.length_b   1.000
_cell.length_c   1.000
_cell.angle_alpha   90.00
_cell.angle_beta   90.00
_cell.angle_gamma   90.00
#
_symmetry.space_group_name_H-M   'P 1'
#
loop_
_entity.id
_entity.type
_entity.pdbx_description
1 polymer ?
#
loop_
_entity_poly.entity_id
_entity_poly.type
_entity_poly.pdbx_seq_one_letter_code
_entity_poly.pdbx_strand_id
1 'polypeptide(L)'
;MELPQPDGSPIVQSAYPRAINAGGIIVGSATDFPGHQGVERPIVWLGDADGSWRFAGLETLGGKGGQALAVNDAGLVAGWSQTRNGTARPCLWQPKDGRYELPLELPDPEGASGPGEALAINALGQVVGQVGERACLWSPQGGSWKGALLPSLPGTSRSRASAINAQGLIAGQMTSAEGVSRAFVGTLESVTDLNRVVDPDASWALHSAEALTEDGALVGQGDHQGVSTAYRLQIDAIESASLLRGERIGRPEPWTLDYSAKEDRLSGSFRTEALAPGKHVARSRIVLTGPDGKQYAEEESTAVTAQFNYTFPEDAPGGTYPVEWQGYNAEGAQEAVFGTVFYRPGPPVWRGWSSRYENLVLPPFTPLTVDRRSAVTRIGCWGREMVYDQHPFPTRIGTRLAENLLSGPIRLEAEGLSSIAGSPTPSSSSPTRMEAQSSFDDATCTFTNAVWAEYDGVLFHEVSLQARQPLRNLRLVIPIQRRWARFLHWTVAGYGEGNGATMDLDKDVALPFKPVVWIGDYEQGLCWFAEHRNEWGKTASGRPIQVVLDEETCRLEILLGDRVEPGEKIRIDFGLLATPVKPLPENYPFDIFGDFSSERHLGRPELLRELEGTGVKVFTPKPWDCFGAGFWDSRLDHTGEQRLDEKLAEAVQTYREERGYEIMPYFGPCVLPEDYPESEAYRQDWERQPTRHFRYQRQRNGQTVPFLNCWFCPNSEARDFFAWGIADLLRRSPKIGGLYFDFGPARACSNKRHGCQPDSYAILGMRRFYRALAAELHMAGKRDYAIA
;
A
#
# COMPACT_ATOMS: atom_id res chain seq x y z
N MET A 1 9.72 11.27 -31.10
CA MET A 1 10.33 9.94 -31.26
C MET A 1 9.75 9.38 -32.56
N GLU A 2 10.54 9.32 -33.62
CA GLU A 2 10.10 8.79 -34.91
C GLU A 2 10.11 7.26 -34.85
N LEU A 3 8.98 6.61 -35.17
CA LEU A 3 8.93 5.16 -35.35
C LEU A 3 9.20 4.86 -36.83
N PRO A 4 10.34 4.24 -37.19
CA PRO A 4 10.69 4.00 -38.59
C PRO A 4 9.98 2.76 -39.16
N GLN A 5 9.69 2.80 -40.45
CA GLN A 5 9.37 1.65 -41.30
C GLN A 5 10.59 0.71 -41.44
N PRO A 6 10.40 -0.52 -41.96
CA PRO A 6 11.51 -1.45 -42.21
C PRO A 6 12.62 -0.91 -43.12
N ASP A 7 12.35 0.13 -43.90
CA ASP A 7 13.32 0.82 -44.77
C ASP A 7 13.98 2.04 -44.11
N GLY A 8 13.68 2.32 -42.84
CA GLY A 8 14.21 3.44 -42.08
C GLY A 8 13.48 4.77 -42.25
N SER A 9 12.40 4.84 -43.05
CA SER A 9 11.60 6.06 -43.20
C SER A 9 10.62 6.26 -42.03
N PRO A 10 10.40 7.48 -41.51
CA PRO A 10 9.45 7.71 -40.43
C PRO A 10 8.00 7.45 -40.87
N ILE A 11 7.20 6.80 -40.01
CA ILE A 11 5.77 6.48 -40.28
C ILE A 11 4.89 7.74 -40.34
N VAL A 12 5.28 8.82 -39.65
CA VAL A 12 4.62 10.14 -39.61
C VAL A 12 5.67 11.24 -39.51
N GLN A 13 5.40 12.42 -40.08
CA GLN A 13 6.36 13.53 -40.09
C GLN A 13 6.35 14.33 -38.78
N SER A 14 5.17 14.51 -38.17
CA SER A 14 4.99 15.20 -36.89
C SER A 14 3.89 14.54 -36.07
N ALA A 15 4.10 14.41 -34.76
CA ALA A 15 3.10 13.90 -33.83
C ALA A 15 3.03 14.77 -32.56
N TYR A 16 1.81 15.04 -32.11
CA TYR A 16 1.46 15.96 -31.04
C TYR A 16 0.70 15.18 -29.95
N PRO A 17 1.40 14.66 -28.93
CA PRO A 17 0.73 14.05 -27.79
C PRO A 17 -0.10 15.09 -27.02
N ARG A 18 -1.27 14.69 -26.53
CA ARG A 18 -2.25 15.55 -25.86
C ARG A 18 -2.58 15.09 -24.45
N ALA A 19 -2.67 13.79 -24.21
CA ALA A 19 -2.97 13.24 -22.89
C ALA A 19 -2.32 11.87 -22.67
N ILE A 20 -2.16 11.49 -21.40
CA ILE A 20 -1.65 10.19 -20.94
C ILE A 20 -2.47 9.71 -19.74
N ASN A 21 -2.81 8.43 -19.67
CA ASN A 21 -3.46 7.82 -18.49
C ASN A 21 -2.47 7.05 -17.60
N ALA A 22 -2.94 6.56 -16.44
CA ALA A 22 -2.09 5.81 -15.50
C ALA A 22 -1.57 4.48 -16.07
N GLY A 23 -2.28 3.90 -17.04
CA GLY A 23 -1.86 2.70 -17.78
C GLY A 23 -0.81 2.96 -18.86
N GLY A 24 -0.34 4.20 -19.01
CA GLY A 24 0.65 4.57 -20.02
C GLY A 24 0.09 4.70 -21.44
N ILE A 25 -1.24 4.75 -21.62
CA ILE A 25 -1.86 5.04 -22.91
C ILE A 25 -1.69 6.52 -23.20
N ILE A 26 -1.00 6.86 -24.28
CA ILE A 26 -0.83 8.24 -24.75
C ILE A 26 -1.75 8.46 -25.93
N VAL A 27 -2.43 9.60 -26.00
CA VAL A 27 -3.30 9.97 -27.13
C VAL A 27 -2.91 11.33 -27.69
N GLY A 28 -3.22 11.58 -28.96
CA GLY A 28 -2.94 12.86 -29.59
C GLY A 28 -3.33 12.92 -31.06
N SER A 29 -2.55 13.69 -31.83
CA SER A 29 -2.70 13.78 -33.28
C SER A 29 -1.37 13.65 -34.02
N ALA A 30 -1.40 13.26 -35.29
CA ALA A 30 -0.23 13.29 -36.17
C ALA A 30 -0.59 13.73 -37.59
N THR A 31 0.39 14.31 -38.30
CA THR A 31 0.28 14.69 -39.72
C THR A 31 1.05 13.72 -40.62
N ASP A 32 0.63 13.70 -41.89
CA ASP A 32 1.35 13.08 -43.01
C ASP A 32 1.46 11.54 -42.96
N PHE A 33 0.37 10.90 -42.53
CA PHE A 33 0.18 9.46 -42.74
C PHE A 33 0.26 9.09 -44.24
N PRO A 34 0.78 7.90 -44.60
CA PRO A 34 0.69 7.38 -45.95
C PRO A 34 -0.76 7.39 -46.46
N GLY A 35 -1.04 8.16 -47.52
CA GLY A 35 -2.39 8.35 -48.08
C GLY A 35 -3.20 9.55 -47.55
N HIS A 36 -2.70 10.28 -46.55
CA HIS A 36 -3.41 11.40 -45.88
C HIS A 36 -2.49 12.60 -45.58
N GLN A 37 -1.79 13.09 -46.60
CA GLN A 37 -0.88 14.24 -46.50
C GLN A 37 -1.64 15.53 -46.13
N GLY A 38 -1.09 16.31 -45.19
CA GLY A 38 -1.61 17.63 -44.80
C GLY A 38 -2.86 17.63 -43.90
N VAL A 39 -3.23 16.50 -43.29
CA VAL A 39 -4.39 16.42 -42.38
C VAL A 39 -4.00 15.77 -41.06
N GLU A 40 -4.39 16.37 -39.94
CA GLU A 40 -4.21 15.81 -38.60
C GLU A 40 -5.14 14.63 -38.37
N ARG A 41 -4.57 13.49 -37.97
CA ARG A 41 -5.31 12.27 -37.63
C ARG A 41 -5.21 11.98 -36.14
N PRO A 42 -6.29 11.45 -35.52
CA PRO A 42 -6.26 11.03 -34.13
C PRO A 42 -5.41 9.77 -34.00
N ILE A 43 -4.59 9.69 -32.96
CA ILE A 43 -3.64 8.59 -32.76
C ILE A 43 -3.56 8.18 -31.29
N VAL A 44 -3.07 6.96 -31.07
CA VAL A 44 -2.78 6.39 -29.76
C VAL A 44 -1.41 5.70 -29.77
N TRP A 45 -0.67 5.83 -28.67
CA TRP A 45 0.52 5.04 -28.36
C TRP A 45 0.23 4.14 -27.15
N LEU A 46 0.61 2.88 -27.26
CA LEU A 46 0.33 1.85 -26.26
C LEU A 46 1.65 1.17 -25.89
N GLY A 47 1.95 1.09 -24.60
CA GLY A 47 3.12 0.34 -24.11
C GLY A 47 2.82 -1.15 -24.06
N ASP A 48 3.75 -1.97 -24.54
CA ASP A 48 3.70 -3.43 -24.44
C ASP A 48 4.53 -3.93 -23.24
N ALA A 49 4.25 -5.15 -22.79
CA ALA A 49 4.82 -5.73 -21.56
C ALA A 49 6.35 -5.91 -21.59
N ASP A 50 6.96 -5.91 -22.78
CA ASP A 50 8.40 -6.00 -23.00
C ASP A 50 9.10 -4.63 -23.01
N GLY A 51 8.36 -3.54 -22.77
CA GLY A 51 8.86 -2.17 -22.78
C GLY A 51 8.90 -1.51 -24.16
N SER A 52 8.45 -2.20 -25.21
CA SER A 52 8.24 -1.61 -26.53
C SER A 52 6.94 -0.79 -26.60
N TRP A 53 6.84 0.07 -27.62
CA TRP A 53 5.68 0.93 -27.82
C TRP A 53 5.09 0.66 -29.21
N ARG A 54 3.79 0.42 -29.25
CA ARG A 54 3.02 0.33 -30.49
C ARG A 54 2.26 1.62 -30.75
N PHE A 55 2.25 2.01 -32.02
CA PHE A 55 1.55 3.18 -32.54
C PHE A 55 0.36 2.74 -33.39
N ALA A 56 -0.80 3.36 -33.17
CA ALA A 56 -1.99 3.08 -33.95
C ALA A 56 -2.74 4.38 -34.30
N GLY A 57 -3.15 4.48 -35.57
CA GLY A 57 -4.10 5.49 -36.00
C GLY A 57 -5.51 5.14 -35.52
N LEU A 58 -6.23 6.14 -35.03
CA LEU A 58 -7.65 6.02 -34.74
C LEU A 58 -8.44 6.37 -36.01
N GLU A 59 -9.52 5.63 -36.25
CA GLU A 59 -10.40 5.86 -37.40
C GLU A 59 -11.24 7.13 -37.20
N THR A 60 -11.75 7.69 -38.29
CA THR A 60 -12.61 8.88 -38.28
C THR A 60 -14.08 8.52 -38.56
N LEU A 61 -15.00 9.44 -38.32
CA LEU A 61 -16.43 9.40 -38.71
C LEU A 61 -16.64 9.51 -40.25
N GLY A 62 -15.63 9.12 -41.04
CA GLY A 62 -15.65 9.13 -42.50
C GLY A 62 -15.06 10.39 -43.15
N GLY A 63 -14.61 11.38 -42.37
CA GLY A 63 -13.87 12.56 -42.82
C GLY A 63 -12.36 12.35 -42.84
N LYS A 64 -11.60 13.38 -43.23
CA LYS A 64 -10.14 13.26 -43.41
C LYS A 64 -9.32 13.47 -42.13
N GLY A 65 -9.87 14.18 -41.13
CA GLY A 65 -9.12 14.55 -39.93
C GLY A 65 -9.86 14.35 -38.61
N GLY A 66 -9.10 14.41 -37.52
CA GLY A 66 -9.55 14.26 -36.15
C GLY A 66 -8.42 14.44 -35.14
N GLN A 67 -8.76 14.58 -33.87
CA GLN A 67 -7.78 14.59 -32.77
C GLN A 67 -8.33 13.82 -31.58
N ALA A 68 -7.45 13.06 -30.92
CA ALA A 68 -7.71 12.51 -29.61
C ALA A 68 -7.16 13.47 -28.55
N LEU A 69 -8.03 13.93 -27.65
CA LEU A 69 -7.76 15.03 -26.73
C LEU A 69 -7.63 14.59 -25.27
N ALA A 70 -8.36 13.54 -24.87
CA ALA A 70 -8.32 13.02 -23.51
C ALA A 70 -8.48 11.49 -23.50
N VAL A 71 -7.99 10.85 -22.44
CA VAL A 71 -8.10 9.41 -22.22
C VAL A 71 -8.29 9.15 -20.73
N ASN A 72 -9.24 8.28 -20.37
CA ASN A 72 -9.41 7.85 -18.98
C ASN A 72 -8.64 6.54 -18.69
N ASP A 73 -8.62 6.10 -17.44
CA ASP A 73 -7.89 4.88 -17.04
C ASP A 73 -8.47 3.58 -17.62
N ALA A 74 -9.73 3.58 -18.06
CA ALA A 74 -10.33 2.48 -18.82
C ALA A 74 -9.88 2.45 -20.30
N GLY A 75 -9.06 3.42 -20.72
CA GLY A 75 -8.58 3.55 -22.09
C GLY A 75 -9.60 4.11 -23.07
N LEU A 76 -10.75 4.63 -22.59
CA LEU A 76 -11.74 5.32 -23.40
C LEU A 76 -11.17 6.69 -23.80
N VAL A 77 -11.12 6.94 -25.10
CA VAL A 77 -10.50 8.14 -25.67
C VAL A 77 -11.58 9.10 -26.12
N ALA A 78 -11.48 10.36 -25.71
CA ALA A 78 -12.36 11.44 -26.10
C ALA A 78 -11.65 12.43 -27.03
N GLY A 79 -12.38 12.98 -27.99
CA GLY A 79 -11.85 13.99 -28.90
C GLY A 79 -12.87 14.44 -29.93
N TRP A 80 -12.40 14.73 -31.14
CA TRP A 80 -13.24 15.09 -32.26
C TRP A 80 -12.81 14.39 -33.55
N SER A 81 -13.78 14.16 -34.41
CA SER A 81 -13.56 13.57 -35.73
C SER A 81 -14.41 14.26 -36.78
N GLN A 82 -13.87 14.42 -37.98
CA GLN A 82 -14.65 14.87 -39.13
C GLN A 82 -15.57 13.77 -39.64
N THR A 83 -16.80 14.15 -39.97
CA THR A 83 -17.72 13.36 -40.79
C THR A 83 -17.32 13.42 -42.27
N ARG A 84 -17.95 12.61 -43.13
CA ARG A 84 -17.72 12.64 -44.59
C ARG A 84 -17.92 14.04 -45.22
N ASN A 85 -18.78 14.87 -44.63
CA ASN A 85 -19.06 16.23 -45.10
C ASN A 85 -18.08 17.29 -44.55
N GLY A 86 -17.08 16.87 -43.77
CA GLY A 86 -16.05 17.75 -43.20
C GLY A 86 -16.41 18.38 -41.85
N THR A 87 -17.63 18.19 -41.33
CA THR A 87 -18.03 18.71 -40.02
C THR A 87 -17.31 17.97 -38.89
N ALA A 88 -16.62 18.69 -38.00
CA ALA A 88 -16.02 18.14 -36.79
C ALA A 88 -17.10 17.84 -35.74
N ARG A 89 -17.12 16.60 -35.23
CA ARG A 89 -18.10 16.13 -34.25
C ARG A 89 -17.38 15.57 -33.01
N PRO A 90 -17.93 15.80 -31.80
CA PRO A 90 -17.39 15.20 -30.60
C PRO A 90 -17.58 13.68 -30.69
N CYS A 91 -16.53 12.92 -30.39
CA CYS A 91 -16.59 11.47 -30.49
C CYS A 91 -15.73 10.75 -29.46
N LEU A 92 -16.00 9.46 -29.32
CA LEU A 92 -15.29 8.55 -28.43
C LEU A 92 -14.71 7.37 -29.21
N TRP A 93 -13.50 6.94 -28.86
CA TRP A 93 -12.92 5.67 -29.32
C TRP A 93 -12.78 4.72 -28.15
N GLN A 94 -13.40 3.54 -28.28
CA GLN A 94 -13.41 2.51 -27.24
C GLN A 94 -12.44 1.38 -27.58
N PRO A 95 -11.64 0.89 -26.61
CA PRO A 95 -10.80 -0.27 -26.82
C PRO A 95 -11.64 -1.57 -26.84
N LYS A 96 -11.34 -2.46 -27.78
CA LYS A 96 -11.91 -3.81 -27.90
C LYS A 96 -10.91 -4.77 -28.55
N ASP A 97 -10.70 -5.93 -27.93
CA ASP A 97 -9.80 -6.98 -28.41
C ASP A 97 -8.39 -6.48 -28.78
N GLY A 98 -7.85 -5.54 -27.98
CA GLY A 98 -6.52 -4.96 -28.18
C GLY A 98 -6.42 -3.91 -29.30
N ARG A 99 -7.55 -3.51 -29.90
CA ARG A 99 -7.67 -2.45 -30.92
C ARG A 99 -8.70 -1.40 -30.50
N TYR A 100 -8.79 -0.29 -31.23
CA TYR A 100 -9.87 0.69 -31.04
C TYR A 100 -10.96 0.49 -32.11
N GLU A 101 -12.22 0.56 -31.70
CA GLU A 101 -13.36 0.52 -32.62
C GLU A 101 -13.49 1.82 -33.42
N LEU A 102 -14.40 1.83 -34.41
CA LEU A 102 -14.80 3.06 -35.09
C LEU A 102 -15.32 4.09 -34.07
N PRO A 103 -15.06 5.39 -34.28
CA PRO A 103 -15.50 6.41 -33.34
C PRO A 103 -17.02 6.41 -33.21
N LEU A 104 -17.48 6.47 -31.95
CA LEU A 104 -18.86 6.74 -31.60
C LEU A 104 -19.08 8.25 -31.57
N GLU A 105 -19.97 8.76 -32.42
CA GLU A 105 -20.40 10.16 -32.36
C GLU A 105 -21.22 10.42 -31.10
N LEU A 106 -20.84 11.44 -30.32
CA LEU A 106 -21.61 11.88 -29.17
C LEU A 106 -22.81 12.73 -29.64
N PRO A 107 -24.04 12.48 -29.13
CA PRO A 107 -25.23 13.15 -29.61
C PRO A 107 -25.23 14.64 -29.26
N ASP A 108 -25.82 15.45 -30.13
CA ASP A 108 -26.05 16.86 -29.85
C ASP A 108 -26.99 17.02 -28.64
N PRO A 109 -26.62 17.83 -27.64
CA PRO A 109 -27.54 18.20 -26.58
C PRO A 109 -28.74 18.98 -27.11
N GLU A 110 -29.89 18.82 -26.45
CA GLU A 110 -31.11 19.56 -26.81
C GLU A 110 -30.88 21.09 -26.78
N GLY A 111 -31.02 21.75 -27.93
CA GLY A 111 -30.81 23.19 -28.05
C GLY A 111 -29.39 23.62 -28.41
N ALA A 112 -28.50 22.68 -28.76
CA ALA A 112 -27.23 22.96 -29.42
C ALA A 112 -27.09 22.10 -30.68
N SER A 113 -26.42 22.63 -31.71
CA SER A 113 -26.10 21.89 -32.94
C SER A 113 -24.91 22.54 -33.62
N GLY A 114 -24.20 21.78 -34.46
CA GLY A 114 -23.06 22.28 -35.23
C GLY A 114 -21.75 21.54 -34.91
N PRO A 115 -20.60 22.15 -35.21
CA PRO A 115 -19.29 21.57 -34.88
C PRO A 115 -19.11 21.42 -33.37
N GLY A 116 -18.39 20.39 -32.95
CA GLY A 116 -18.14 20.16 -31.53
C GLY A 116 -16.93 19.28 -31.25
N GLU A 117 -16.52 19.28 -29.99
CA GLU A 117 -15.32 18.61 -29.49
C GLU A 117 -15.57 18.06 -28.08
N ALA A 118 -15.07 16.85 -27.82
CA ALA A 118 -14.95 16.29 -26.48
C ALA A 118 -13.54 16.57 -25.93
N LEU A 119 -13.45 17.31 -24.83
CA LEU A 119 -12.20 17.90 -24.35
C LEU A 119 -11.62 17.20 -23.13
N ALA A 120 -12.47 16.70 -22.25
CA ALA A 120 -12.06 15.96 -21.07
C ALA A 120 -13.04 14.82 -20.78
N ILE A 121 -12.53 13.80 -20.11
CA ILE A 121 -13.27 12.60 -19.71
C ILE A 121 -12.83 12.20 -18.31
N ASN A 122 -13.77 11.99 -17.39
CA ASN A 122 -13.45 11.52 -16.04
C ASN A 122 -13.42 9.99 -15.95
N ALA A 123 -13.06 9.48 -14.78
CA ALA A 123 -13.04 8.05 -14.47
C ALA A 123 -14.41 7.35 -14.61
N LEU A 124 -15.52 8.11 -14.63
CA LEU A 124 -16.88 7.60 -14.84
C LEU A 124 -17.27 7.49 -16.31
N GLY A 125 -16.38 7.89 -17.21
CA GLY A 125 -16.68 8.04 -18.63
C GLY A 125 -17.59 9.23 -18.91
N GLN A 126 -17.84 10.13 -17.95
CA GLN A 126 -18.52 11.39 -18.27
C GLN A 126 -17.57 12.28 -19.05
N VAL A 127 -18.08 12.84 -20.14
CA VAL A 127 -17.29 13.62 -21.09
C VAL A 127 -17.77 15.05 -21.06
N VAL A 128 -16.85 16.00 -21.01
CA VAL A 128 -17.17 17.43 -21.18
C VAL A 128 -16.50 18.00 -22.41
N GLY A 129 -17.10 19.05 -22.96
CA GLY A 129 -16.58 19.71 -24.13
C GLY A 129 -17.53 20.79 -24.62
N GLN A 130 -17.71 20.89 -25.94
CA GLN A 130 -18.62 21.86 -26.53
C GLN A 130 -19.29 21.39 -27.81
N VAL A 131 -20.48 21.92 -28.10
CA VAL A 131 -21.19 21.83 -29.39
C VAL A 131 -21.72 23.21 -29.73
N GLY A 132 -21.42 23.70 -30.94
CA GLY A 132 -21.90 25.00 -31.40
C GLY A 132 -21.49 26.14 -30.46
N GLU A 133 -20.25 26.11 -29.96
CA GLU A 133 -19.70 27.06 -28.97
C GLU A 133 -20.46 27.08 -27.62
N ARG A 134 -21.10 25.98 -27.24
CA ARG A 134 -21.75 25.84 -25.94
C ARG A 134 -21.20 24.66 -25.17
N ALA A 135 -20.92 24.85 -23.88
CA ALA A 135 -20.38 23.83 -22.99
C ALA A 135 -21.39 22.70 -22.78
N CYS A 136 -20.93 21.47 -22.92
CA CYS A 136 -21.76 20.27 -22.83
C CYS A 136 -21.16 19.25 -21.86
N LEU A 137 -22.03 18.45 -21.26
CA LEU A 137 -21.72 17.21 -20.55
C LEU A 137 -22.41 16.06 -21.28
N TRP A 138 -21.68 15.01 -21.61
CA TRP A 138 -22.21 13.74 -22.09
C TRP A 138 -22.03 12.68 -21.02
N SER A 139 -23.11 12.00 -20.69
CA SER A 139 -23.12 10.90 -19.72
C SER A 139 -23.55 9.60 -20.41
N PRO A 140 -22.93 8.46 -20.06
CA PRO A 140 -23.37 7.15 -20.55
C PRO A 140 -24.76 6.80 -19.98
N GLN A 141 -25.62 6.18 -20.79
CA GLN A 141 -26.97 5.75 -20.40
C GLN A 141 -27.33 4.42 -21.08
N GLY A 142 -27.13 3.29 -20.39
CA GLY A 142 -27.60 1.96 -20.82
C GLY A 142 -27.16 1.53 -22.23
N GLY A 143 -25.91 1.79 -22.62
CA GLY A 143 -25.40 1.50 -23.96
C GLY A 143 -25.60 2.63 -24.99
N SER A 144 -26.19 3.75 -24.57
CA SER A 144 -26.30 4.99 -25.33
C SER A 144 -25.62 6.16 -24.61
N TRP A 145 -25.64 7.36 -25.19
CA TRP A 145 -25.13 8.58 -24.57
C TRP A 145 -26.21 9.65 -24.52
N LYS A 146 -26.19 10.46 -23.47
CA LYS A 146 -27.07 11.63 -23.33
C LYS A 146 -26.23 12.89 -23.20
N GLY A 147 -26.40 13.82 -24.14
CA GLY A 147 -25.81 15.15 -24.07
C GLY A 147 -26.73 16.14 -23.35
N ALA A 148 -26.16 16.97 -22.48
CA ALA A 148 -26.84 18.06 -21.80
C ALA A 148 -25.96 19.32 -21.79
N LEU A 149 -26.58 20.49 -21.81
CA LEU A 149 -25.87 21.77 -21.83
C LEU A 149 -25.68 22.28 -20.40
N LEU A 150 -24.51 22.86 -20.14
CA LEU A 150 -24.30 23.57 -18.90
C LEU A 150 -25.08 24.91 -18.92
N PRO A 151 -25.55 25.38 -17.74
CA PRO A 151 -26.09 26.73 -17.60
C PRO A 151 -25.08 27.79 -18.07
N SER A 152 -25.55 28.96 -18.49
CA SER A 152 -24.68 30.09 -18.89
C SER A 152 -24.62 31.15 -17.79
N LEU A 153 -23.48 31.82 -17.65
CA LEU A 153 -23.36 33.00 -16.80
C LEU A 153 -24.11 34.19 -17.42
N PRO A 154 -24.71 35.08 -16.62
CA PRO A 154 -25.40 36.27 -17.14
C PRO A 154 -24.51 37.11 -18.06
N GLY A 155 -25.00 37.40 -19.27
CA GLY A 155 -24.26 38.19 -20.28
C GLY A 155 -23.27 37.38 -21.13
N THR A 156 -23.20 36.06 -20.96
CA THR A 156 -22.37 35.19 -21.80
C THR A 156 -23.20 34.55 -22.92
N SER A 157 -22.60 34.35 -24.09
CA SER A 157 -23.24 33.77 -25.27
C SER A 157 -22.52 32.53 -25.81
N ARG A 158 -21.29 32.29 -25.36
CA ARG A 158 -20.47 31.12 -25.73
C ARG A 158 -19.87 30.50 -24.49
N SER A 159 -19.68 29.19 -24.47
CA SER A 159 -19.07 28.48 -23.36
C SER A 159 -18.34 27.22 -23.81
N ARG A 160 -17.31 26.85 -23.05
CA ARG A 160 -16.46 25.68 -23.29
C ARG A 160 -16.10 25.05 -21.94
N ALA A 161 -16.40 23.76 -21.77
CA ALA A 161 -15.97 22.99 -20.59
C ALA A 161 -14.66 22.25 -20.91
N SER A 162 -13.59 22.60 -20.21
CA SER A 162 -12.23 22.10 -20.48
C SER A 162 -11.83 20.94 -19.58
N ALA A 163 -12.39 20.84 -18.37
CA ALA A 163 -12.01 19.83 -17.40
C ALA A 163 -13.20 19.32 -16.59
N ILE A 164 -13.10 18.06 -16.14
CA ILE A 164 -14.07 17.40 -15.26
C ILE A 164 -13.33 16.43 -14.33
N ASN A 165 -13.71 16.37 -13.05
CA ASN A 165 -13.19 15.39 -12.10
C ASN A 165 -14.20 14.25 -11.83
N ALA A 166 -13.82 13.25 -11.02
CA ALA A 166 -14.68 12.10 -10.74
C ALA A 166 -15.95 12.44 -9.94
N GLN A 167 -16.00 13.59 -9.26
CA GLN A 167 -17.20 14.06 -8.55
C GLN A 167 -18.16 14.85 -9.45
N GLY A 168 -17.83 15.02 -10.74
CA GLY A 168 -18.66 15.75 -11.69
C GLY A 168 -18.55 17.28 -11.55
N LEU A 169 -17.49 17.77 -10.88
CA LEU A 169 -17.13 19.18 -10.91
C LEU A 169 -16.50 19.49 -12.27
N ILE A 170 -16.99 20.53 -12.92
CA ILE A 170 -16.64 20.92 -14.28
C ILE A 170 -16.03 22.31 -14.23
N ALA A 171 -14.95 22.51 -14.97
CA ALA A 171 -14.31 23.80 -15.12
C ALA A 171 -14.13 24.17 -16.60
N GLY A 172 -14.08 25.47 -16.87
CA GLY A 172 -13.92 25.96 -18.23
C GLY A 172 -14.00 27.47 -18.33
N GLN A 173 -14.45 27.94 -19.50
CA GLN A 173 -14.63 29.35 -19.80
C GLN A 173 -16.02 29.66 -20.38
N MET A 174 -16.50 30.86 -20.10
CA MET A 174 -17.68 31.44 -20.76
C MET A 174 -17.35 32.83 -21.29
N THR A 175 -17.83 33.14 -22.48
CA THR A 175 -17.44 34.34 -23.22
C THR A 175 -18.68 35.15 -23.59
N SER A 176 -18.62 36.47 -23.41
CA SER A 176 -19.67 37.40 -23.83
C SER A 176 -19.69 37.63 -25.34
N ALA A 177 -20.73 38.31 -25.82
CA ALA A 177 -20.83 38.72 -27.22
C ALA A 177 -19.71 39.68 -27.64
N GLU A 178 -19.20 40.47 -26.70
CA GLU A 178 -18.07 41.41 -26.88
C GLU A 178 -16.70 40.72 -26.79
N GLY A 179 -16.66 39.39 -26.55
CA GLY A 179 -15.43 38.61 -26.51
C GLY A 179 -14.73 38.55 -25.15
N VAL A 180 -15.37 39.05 -24.08
CA VAL A 180 -14.80 38.99 -22.72
C VAL A 180 -15.01 37.58 -22.15
N SER A 181 -13.91 36.87 -21.85
CA SER A 181 -13.95 35.51 -21.28
C SER A 181 -13.85 35.54 -19.77
N ARG A 182 -14.52 34.60 -19.12
CA ARG A 182 -14.50 34.40 -17.67
C ARG A 182 -14.36 32.92 -17.35
N ALA A 183 -13.47 32.61 -16.42
CA ALA A 183 -13.32 31.26 -15.92
C ALA A 183 -14.54 30.87 -15.06
N PHE A 184 -15.01 29.63 -15.18
CA PHE A 184 -16.10 29.11 -14.35
C PHE A 184 -15.75 27.77 -13.72
N VAL A 185 -16.45 27.46 -12.63
CA VAL A 185 -16.54 26.13 -12.03
C VAL A 185 -18.00 25.79 -11.75
N GLY A 186 -18.41 24.53 -11.87
CA GLY A 186 -19.81 24.15 -11.65
C GLY A 186 -20.13 22.68 -11.89
N THR A 187 -21.41 22.38 -11.98
CA THR A 187 -21.97 21.08 -12.32
C THR A 187 -22.96 21.24 -13.49
N LEU A 188 -23.67 20.18 -13.85
CA LEU A 188 -24.76 20.27 -14.82
C LEU A 188 -25.89 21.21 -14.36
N GLU A 189 -26.06 21.38 -13.04
CA GLU A 189 -27.18 22.14 -12.47
C GLU A 189 -26.85 23.61 -12.26
N SER A 190 -25.58 23.94 -12.02
CA SER A 190 -25.18 25.31 -11.66
C SER A 190 -23.75 25.62 -12.07
N VAL A 191 -23.47 26.89 -12.38
CA VAL A 191 -22.13 27.39 -12.72
C VAL A 191 -21.84 28.67 -11.94
N THR A 192 -20.59 28.80 -11.49
CA THR A 192 -20.08 29.92 -10.71
C THR A 192 -18.98 30.63 -11.48
N ASP A 193 -19.09 31.96 -11.59
CA ASP A 193 -18.04 32.83 -12.14
C ASP A 193 -16.88 32.90 -11.14
N LEU A 194 -15.70 32.39 -11.51
CA LEU A 194 -14.56 32.35 -10.60
C LEU A 194 -14.07 33.75 -10.19
N ASN A 195 -14.36 34.79 -10.97
CA ASN A 195 -14.04 36.17 -10.61
C ASN A 195 -14.90 36.73 -9.47
N ARG A 196 -15.94 36.01 -9.05
CA ARG A 196 -16.79 36.39 -7.91
C ARG A 196 -16.32 35.76 -6.59
N VAL A 197 -15.46 34.76 -6.67
CA VAL A 197 -14.99 33.99 -5.51
C VAL A 197 -13.53 34.28 -5.18
N VAL A 198 -12.76 34.81 -6.14
CA VAL A 198 -11.43 35.37 -5.88
C VAL A 198 -11.57 36.71 -5.16
N ASP A 199 -10.69 36.93 -4.18
CA ASP A 199 -10.59 38.17 -3.41
C ASP A 199 -10.49 39.38 -4.36
N PRO A 200 -11.44 40.34 -4.32
CA PRO A 200 -11.42 41.54 -5.15
C PRO A 200 -10.12 42.35 -5.01
N ASP A 201 -9.48 42.30 -3.83
CA ASP A 201 -8.23 43.02 -3.56
C ASP A 201 -7.01 42.32 -4.19
N ALA A 202 -7.14 41.07 -4.61
CA ALA A 202 -6.06 40.28 -5.22
C ALA A 202 -5.76 40.65 -6.68
N SER A 203 -6.46 41.64 -7.27
CA SER A 203 -6.19 42.17 -8.62
C SER A 203 -6.11 41.11 -9.73
N TRP A 204 -6.90 40.05 -9.60
CA TRP A 204 -7.01 38.98 -10.60
C TRP A 204 -8.26 39.15 -11.47
N ALA A 205 -8.09 38.92 -12.76
CA ALA A 205 -9.17 38.69 -13.71
C ALA A 205 -8.96 37.34 -14.41
N LEU A 206 -9.70 36.32 -13.99
CA LEU A 206 -9.58 34.94 -14.48
C LEU A 206 -10.38 34.75 -15.78
N HIS A 207 -9.70 34.34 -16.85
CA HIS A 207 -10.26 34.25 -18.20
C HIS A 207 -10.71 32.82 -18.56
N SER A 208 -9.90 31.81 -18.21
CA SER A 208 -10.20 30.40 -18.46
C SER A 208 -9.68 29.49 -17.36
N ALA A 209 -10.37 28.39 -17.11
CA ALA A 209 -9.88 27.26 -16.31
C ALA A 209 -9.65 26.06 -17.24
N GLU A 210 -8.42 25.54 -17.25
CA GLU A 210 -7.96 24.56 -18.25
C GLU A 210 -7.85 23.14 -17.69
N ALA A 211 -7.46 23.00 -16.43
CA ALA A 211 -7.37 21.69 -15.78
C ALA A 211 -7.91 21.75 -14.35
N LEU A 212 -8.42 20.60 -13.91
CA LEU A 212 -9.04 20.38 -12.62
C LEU A 212 -8.52 19.05 -12.06
N THR A 213 -8.15 19.07 -10.78
CA THR A 213 -7.74 17.89 -10.02
C THR A 213 -8.91 17.32 -9.21
N GLU A 214 -8.74 16.09 -8.72
CA GLU A 214 -9.73 15.41 -7.89
C GLU A 214 -9.98 16.11 -6.54
N ASP A 215 -8.97 16.79 -5.97
CA ASP A 215 -9.09 17.54 -4.72
C ASP A 215 -9.60 18.99 -4.93
N GLY A 216 -9.97 19.36 -6.15
CA GLY A 216 -10.56 20.67 -6.46
C GLY A 216 -9.54 21.78 -6.79
N ALA A 217 -8.26 21.46 -6.96
CA ALA A 217 -7.30 22.42 -7.50
C ALA A 217 -7.53 22.65 -9.00
N LEU A 218 -7.61 23.93 -9.38
CA LEU A 218 -7.81 24.42 -10.73
C LEU A 218 -6.56 25.16 -11.21
N VAL A 219 -6.24 25.01 -12.49
CA VAL A 219 -5.25 25.86 -13.17
C VAL A 219 -5.86 26.47 -14.42
N GLY A 220 -5.41 27.67 -14.77
CA GLY A 220 -5.98 28.42 -15.89
C GLY A 220 -5.20 29.67 -16.25
N GLN A 221 -5.75 30.49 -17.14
CA GLN A 221 -5.17 31.76 -17.57
C GLN A 221 -6.00 32.95 -17.04
N GLY A 222 -5.32 33.98 -16.55
CA GLY A 222 -5.93 35.22 -16.09
C GLY A 222 -4.96 36.41 -16.17
N ASP A 223 -5.43 37.62 -15.91
CA ASP A 223 -4.57 38.78 -15.71
C ASP A 223 -4.37 39.04 -14.23
N HIS A 224 -3.11 39.16 -13.80
CA HIS A 224 -2.76 39.64 -12.47
C HIS A 224 -2.12 41.02 -12.61
N GLN A 225 -2.72 42.05 -12.00
CA GLN A 225 -2.28 43.45 -12.12
C GLN A 225 -2.14 43.93 -13.59
N GLY A 226 -3.02 43.43 -14.46
CA GLY A 226 -3.03 43.78 -15.89
C GLY A 226 -2.02 43.01 -16.77
N VAL A 227 -1.31 42.03 -16.21
CA VAL A 227 -0.38 41.15 -16.94
C VAL A 227 -0.98 39.76 -17.07
N SER A 228 -1.10 39.26 -18.30
CA SER A 228 -1.60 37.91 -18.58
C SER A 228 -0.62 36.85 -18.10
N THR A 229 -1.09 35.94 -17.25
CA THR A 229 -0.30 34.89 -16.61
C THR A 229 -1.16 33.67 -16.26
N ALA A 230 -0.52 32.56 -15.94
CA ALA A 230 -1.20 31.37 -15.41
C ALA A 230 -1.54 31.55 -13.92
N TYR A 231 -2.62 30.92 -13.47
CA TYR A 231 -3.00 30.85 -12.06
C TYR A 231 -3.20 29.40 -11.61
N ARG A 232 -3.04 29.17 -10.31
CA ARG A 232 -3.52 27.99 -9.59
C ARG A 232 -4.47 28.46 -8.51
N LEU A 233 -5.69 27.93 -8.50
CA LEU A 233 -6.72 28.22 -7.51
C LEU A 233 -7.12 26.92 -6.83
N GLN A 234 -7.02 26.85 -5.50
CA GLN A 234 -7.60 25.74 -4.77
C GLN A 234 -9.07 26.06 -4.49
N ILE A 235 -9.97 25.20 -4.94
CA ILE A 235 -11.34 25.21 -4.44
C ILE A 235 -11.34 24.34 -3.18
N ASP A 236 -10.94 24.93 -2.04
CA ASP A 236 -11.09 24.27 -0.75
C ASP A 236 -12.58 23.98 -0.51
N ALA A 237 -12.89 22.98 0.30
CA ALA A 237 -14.25 22.57 0.68
C ALA A 237 -15.12 23.66 1.37
N ILE A 238 -14.72 24.94 1.29
CA ILE A 238 -15.21 26.12 2.01
C ILE A 238 -16.11 27.04 1.17
N GLU A 239 -16.35 26.78 -0.12
CA GLU A 239 -17.53 27.36 -0.82
C GLU A 239 -18.65 26.35 -1.08
N SER A 240 -18.45 25.09 -0.67
CA SER A 240 -19.54 24.11 -0.62
C SER A 240 -20.66 24.62 0.31
N ALA A 241 -20.39 25.28 1.43
CA ALA A 241 -21.44 25.62 2.41
C ALA A 241 -22.39 26.79 2.03
N SER A 242 -22.04 27.62 1.05
CA SER A 242 -22.89 28.75 0.58
C SER A 242 -23.53 28.47 -0.78
N LEU A 243 -22.95 27.58 -1.58
CA LEU A 243 -23.62 26.91 -2.70
C LEU A 243 -24.54 25.77 -2.22
N LEU A 244 -24.36 25.27 -0.99
CA LEU A 244 -25.20 24.30 -0.26
C LEU A 244 -26.06 24.94 0.86
N ARG A 245 -26.68 26.12 0.66
CA ARG A 245 -27.93 26.37 1.42
C ARG A 245 -28.95 25.36 0.87
N GLY A 246 -29.34 24.30 1.58
CA GLY A 246 -29.64 24.26 3.00
C GLY A 246 -28.81 23.31 3.86
N GLU A 247 -28.48 23.86 5.03
CA GLU A 247 -28.45 23.20 6.33
C GLU A 247 -27.54 21.97 6.52
N ARG A 248 -26.47 22.22 7.27
CA ARG A 248 -25.70 21.21 8.00
C ARG A 248 -26.61 20.61 9.09
N ILE A 249 -27.35 19.55 8.75
CA ILE A 249 -28.08 18.69 9.68
C ILE A 249 -27.38 17.32 9.67
N GLY A 250 -27.13 16.74 10.85
CA GLY A 250 -26.55 15.40 10.95
C GLY A 250 -27.33 14.39 10.12
N ARG A 251 -26.66 13.37 9.56
CA ARG A 251 -27.24 12.25 8.78
C ARG A 251 -28.73 12.02 9.11
N PRO A 252 -29.65 12.34 8.18
CA PRO A 252 -30.22 11.29 7.35
C PRO A 252 -30.60 11.77 5.92
N GLU A 253 -30.00 11.15 4.91
CA GLU A 253 -30.40 11.17 3.50
C GLU A 253 -30.64 9.70 3.09
N PRO A 254 -31.45 9.38 2.07
CA PRO A 254 -32.11 8.08 1.94
C PRO A 254 -31.18 6.89 1.75
N TRP A 255 -29.84 7.02 1.74
CA TRP A 255 -28.96 5.87 1.58
C TRP A 255 -27.51 6.08 2.06
N THR A 256 -26.82 4.99 2.38
CA THR A 256 -25.40 4.91 2.76
C THR A 256 -24.73 3.76 2.01
N LEU A 257 -23.47 3.92 1.60
CA LEU A 257 -22.62 2.85 1.08
C LEU A 257 -21.32 2.76 1.90
N ASP A 258 -20.92 1.54 2.25
CA ASP A 258 -19.70 1.21 2.97
C ASP A 258 -19.01 0.04 2.25
N TYR A 259 -17.73 0.17 1.92
CA TYR A 259 -16.94 -0.87 1.23
C TYR A 259 -15.85 -1.46 2.11
N SER A 260 -15.69 -2.79 2.03
CA SER A 260 -14.62 -3.56 2.66
C SER A 260 -13.70 -4.11 1.57
N ALA A 261 -12.49 -3.57 1.46
CA ALA A 261 -11.51 -4.01 0.45
C ALA A 261 -10.98 -5.43 0.68
N LYS A 262 -11.00 -5.92 1.93
CA LYS A 262 -10.61 -7.29 2.28
C LYS A 262 -11.64 -8.34 1.93
N GLU A 263 -12.90 -8.07 2.25
CA GLU A 263 -14.01 -8.97 1.89
C GLU A 263 -14.44 -8.77 0.44
N ASP A 264 -13.87 -7.74 -0.20
CA ASP A 264 -14.29 -7.21 -1.47
C ASP A 264 -15.81 -7.05 -1.52
N ARG A 265 -16.34 -6.39 -0.50
CA ARG A 265 -17.77 -6.35 -0.22
C ARG A 265 -18.26 -4.91 -0.10
N LEU A 266 -19.21 -4.56 -0.96
CA LEU A 266 -19.98 -3.33 -0.88
C LEU A 266 -21.24 -3.59 -0.07
N SER A 267 -21.46 -2.80 0.96
CA SER A 267 -22.67 -2.81 1.78
C SER A 267 -23.34 -1.45 1.70
N GLY A 268 -24.65 -1.42 1.88
CA GLY A 268 -25.40 -0.19 1.91
C GLY A 268 -26.73 -0.33 2.62
N SER A 269 -27.31 0.80 2.99
CA SER A 269 -28.67 0.85 3.51
C SER A 269 -29.40 2.01 2.87
N PHE A 270 -30.71 1.89 2.66
CA PHE A 270 -31.52 2.98 2.15
C PHE A 270 -32.89 3.08 2.82
N ARG A 271 -33.49 4.28 2.82
CA ARG A 271 -34.78 4.64 3.44
C ARG A 271 -35.63 5.48 2.48
N THR A 272 -36.85 5.04 2.18
CA THR A 272 -37.75 5.72 1.23
C THR A 272 -38.44 6.96 1.81
N GLU A 273 -38.40 7.15 3.13
CA GLU A 273 -39.05 8.26 3.85
C GLU A 273 -38.34 9.62 3.73
N ALA A 274 -37.10 9.66 3.21
CA ALA A 274 -36.30 10.89 3.10
C ALA A 274 -36.47 11.63 1.75
N LEU A 275 -37.48 11.28 0.95
CA LEU A 275 -37.77 11.94 -0.32
C LEU A 275 -38.61 13.21 -0.12
N ALA A 276 -38.44 14.20 -0.99
CA ALA A 276 -39.14 15.49 -0.91
C ALA A 276 -40.67 15.34 -0.72
N PRO A 277 -41.33 16.27 0.01
CA PRO A 277 -42.76 16.19 0.29
C PRO A 277 -43.60 16.01 -0.99
N GLY A 278 -44.40 14.93 -1.05
CA GLY A 278 -45.31 14.64 -2.16
C GLY A 278 -44.90 13.50 -3.09
N LYS A 279 -43.69 12.92 -2.94
CA LYS A 279 -43.28 11.70 -3.67
C LYS A 279 -43.53 10.44 -2.83
N HIS A 280 -44.35 9.53 -3.34
CA HIS A 280 -44.62 8.24 -2.71
C HIS A 280 -43.94 7.11 -3.49
N VAL A 281 -42.86 6.56 -2.94
CA VAL A 281 -42.17 5.39 -3.50
C VAL A 281 -42.74 4.12 -2.88
N ALA A 282 -43.42 3.30 -3.69
CA ALA A 282 -44.00 2.02 -3.30
C ALA A 282 -43.04 0.85 -3.54
N ARG A 283 -42.11 0.99 -4.49
CA ARG A 283 -41.09 -0.01 -4.83
C ARG A 283 -39.76 0.68 -5.15
N SER A 284 -38.67 0.06 -4.75
CA SER A 284 -37.31 0.52 -5.02
C SER A 284 -36.46 -0.57 -5.67
N ARG A 285 -35.45 -0.18 -6.42
CA ARG A 285 -34.50 -1.04 -7.11
C ARG A 285 -33.10 -0.46 -7.02
N ILE A 286 -32.12 -1.25 -6.62
CA ILE A 286 -30.70 -0.90 -6.69
C ILE A 286 -30.05 -1.69 -7.81
N VAL A 287 -29.22 -1.03 -8.61
CA VAL A 287 -28.45 -1.62 -9.70
C VAL A 287 -26.98 -1.26 -9.51
N LEU A 288 -26.12 -2.27 -9.40
CA LEU A 288 -24.67 -2.12 -9.39
C LEU A 288 -24.14 -2.52 -10.76
N THR A 289 -23.48 -1.61 -11.45
CA THR A 289 -22.84 -1.85 -12.75
C THR A 289 -21.32 -1.78 -12.59
N GLY A 290 -20.59 -2.64 -13.28
CA GLY A 290 -19.13 -2.65 -13.27
C GLY A 290 -18.52 -1.83 -14.39
N PRO A 291 -17.21 -1.54 -14.30
CA PRO A 291 -16.49 -0.75 -15.30
C PRO A 291 -16.35 -1.47 -16.65
N ASP A 292 -16.59 -2.77 -16.70
CA ASP A 292 -16.73 -3.58 -17.92
C ASP A 292 -18.12 -3.45 -18.57
N GLY A 293 -19.02 -2.66 -17.98
CA GLY A 293 -20.40 -2.48 -18.43
C GLY A 293 -21.36 -3.61 -18.02
N LYS A 294 -20.91 -4.63 -17.29
CA LYS A 294 -21.80 -5.68 -16.78
C LYS A 294 -22.57 -5.20 -15.56
N GLN A 295 -23.81 -5.65 -15.43
CA GLN A 295 -24.56 -5.53 -14.19
C GLN A 295 -24.09 -6.61 -13.20
N TYR A 296 -23.53 -6.19 -12.06
CA TYR A 296 -22.99 -7.07 -11.03
C TYR A 296 -24.05 -7.43 -9.98
N ALA A 297 -24.93 -6.48 -9.63
CA ALA A 297 -25.99 -6.71 -8.67
C ALA A 297 -27.28 -6.00 -9.06
N GLU A 298 -28.40 -6.59 -8.68
CA GLU A 298 -29.71 -5.95 -8.70
C GLU A 298 -30.53 -6.41 -7.50
N GLU A 299 -31.10 -5.47 -6.76
CA GLU A 299 -31.90 -5.76 -5.59
C GLU A 299 -33.16 -4.90 -5.58
N GLU A 300 -34.33 -5.53 -5.55
CA GLU A 300 -35.62 -4.84 -5.43
C GLU A 300 -36.17 -4.96 -4.02
N SER A 301 -36.81 -3.90 -3.53
CA SER A 301 -37.46 -3.89 -2.22
C SER A 301 -38.71 -3.01 -2.19
N THR A 302 -39.74 -3.49 -1.50
CA THR A 302 -40.94 -2.72 -1.11
C THR A 302 -40.88 -2.22 0.33
N ALA A 303 -39.79 -2.53 1.05
CA ALA A 303 -39.61 -2.11 2.43
C ALA A 303 -39.19 -0.63 2.49
N VAL A 304 -39.68 0.06 3.52
CA VAL A 304 -39.31 1.45 3.81
C VAL A 304 -37.81 1.60 4.04
N THR A 305 -37.19 0.60 4.68
CA THR A 305 -35.74 0.49 4.84
C THR A 305 -35.29 -0.83 4.23
N ALA A 306 -34.29 -0.80 3.34
CA ALA A 306 -33.66 -2.00 2.82
C ALA A 306 -32.14 -1.92 2.93
N GLN A 307 -31.52 -3.09 2.99
CA GLN A 307 -30.07 -3.24 3.05
C GLN A 307 -29.58 -3.88 1.77
N PHE A 308 -28.48 -3.37 1.25
CA PHE A 308 -27.80 -3.88 0.08
C PHE A 308 -26.49 -4.52 0.54
N ASN A 309 -26.21 -5.74 0.11
CA ASN A 309 -24.94 -6.40 0.40
C ASN A 309 -24.47 -7.16 -0.85
N TYR A 310 -23.30 -6.78 -1.36
CA TYR A 310 -22.73 -7.37 -2.55
C TYR A 310 -21.25 -7.68 -2.37
N THR A 311 -20.86 -8.93 -2.64
CA THR A 311 -19.46 -9.37 -2.63
C THR A 311 -19.00 -9.53 -4.06
N PHE A 312 -17.92 -8.85 -4.44
CA PHE A 312 -17.37 -8.90 -5.79
C PHE A 312 -16.68 -10.27 -6.04
N PRO A 313 -16.87 -10.85 -7.24
CA PRO A 313 -16.04 -11.96 -7.71
C PRO A 313 -14.54 -11.59 -7.76
N GLU A 314 -13.64 -12.57 -7.60
CA GLU A 314 -12.17 -12.32 -7.69
C GLU A 314 -11.75 -11.70 -9.03
N ASP A 315 -12.41 -12.10 -10.12
CA ASP A 315 -12.18 -11.62 -11.49
C ASP A 315 -12.92 -10.31 -11.80
N ALA A 316 -13.68 -9.77 -10.85
CA ALA A 316 -14.27 -8.46 -11.00
C ALA A 316 -13.16 -7.42 -11.24
N PRO A 317 -13.30 -6.54 -12.24
CA PRO A 317 -12.29 -5.55 -12.55
C PRO A 317 -12.16 -4.51 -11.43
N GLY A 318 -10.94 -4.01 -11.21
CA GLY A 318 -10.77 -2.75 -10.49
C GLY A 318 -11.37 -1.61 -11.30
N GLY A 319 -11.81 -0.57 -10.62
CA GLY A 319 -12.34 0.62 -11.23
C GLY A 319 -13.64 1.07 -10.58
N THR A 320 -14.32 1.97 -11.27
CA THR A 320 -15.51 2.60 -10.74
C THR A 320 -16.75 1.80 -11.06
N TYR A 321 -17.56 1.56 -10.03
CA TYR A 321 -18.84 0.88 -10.10
C TYR A 321 -19.97 1.89 -9.87
N PRO A 322 -20.72 2.26 -10.93
CA PRO A 322 -21.98 2.97 -10.75
C PRO A 322 -22.95 2.16 -9.90
N VAL A 323 -23.50 2.81 -8.87
CA VAL A 323 -24.59 2.29 -8.04
C VAL A 323 -25.78 3.21 -8.23
N GLU A 324 -26.82 2.70 -8.87
CA GLU A 324 -28.06 3.43 -9.12
C GLU A 324 -29.16 2.90 -8.21
N TRP A 325 -29.84 3.79 -7.51
CA TRP A 325 -31.11 3.53 -6.85
C TRP A 325 -32.24 4.14 -7.68
N GLN A 326 -33.32 3.39 -7.87
CA GLN A 326 -34.49 3.74 -8.68
C GLN A 326 -35.75 3.54 -7.83
N GLY A 327 -36.56 4.59 -7.68
CA GLY A 327 -37.82 4.58 -6.94
C GLY A 327 -39.04 4.65 -7.87
N TYR A 328 -40.04 3.81 -7.61
CA TYR A 328 -41.26 3.69 -8.40
C TYR A 328 -42.50 3.93 -7.54
N ASN A 329 -43.53 4.58 -8.10
CA ASN A 329 -44.85 4.67 -7.48
C ASN A 329 -45.64 3.35 -7.61
N ALA A 330 -46.87 3.34 -7.07
CA ALA A 330 -47.72 2.15 -7.08
C ALA A 330 -48.15 1.72 -8.49
N GLU A 331 -48.20 2.65 -9.43
CA GLU A 331 -48.53 2.44 -10.84
C GLU A 331 -47.32 2.00 -11.69
N GLY A 332 -46.12 1.93 -11.09
CA GLY A 332 -44.89 1.50 -11.74
C GLY A 332 -44.13 2.59 -12.50
N ALA A 333 -44.56 3.86 -12.41
CA ALA A 333 -43.81 4.98 -12.97
C ALA A 333 -42.64 5.35 -12.06
N GLN A 334 -41.49 5.67 -12.68
CA GLN A 334 -40.27 6.03 -11.96
C GLN A 334 -40.36 7.45 -11.43
N GLU A 335 -40.34 7.61 -10.11
CA GLU A 335 -40.52 8.88 -9.40
C GLU A 335 -39.18 9.53 -9.03
N ALA A 336 -38.13 8.73 -8.81
CA ALA A 336 -36.83 9.22 -8.37
C ALA A 336 -35.70 8.27 -8.79
N VAL A 337 -34.53 8.84 -9.09
CA VAL A 337 -33.30 8.10 -9.32
C VAL A 337 -32.17 8.83 -8.61
N PHE A 338 -31.34 8.09 -7.89
CA PHE A 338 -30.11 8.59 -7.30
C PHE A 338 -28.98 7.67 -7.73
N GLY A 339 -27.89 8.27 -8.22
CA GLY A 339 -26.68 7.55 -8.57
C GLY A 339 -25.54 7.98 -7.66
N THR A 340 -24.70 7.04 -7.28
CA THR A 340 -23.36 7.32 -6.76
C THR A 340 -22.39 6.36 -7.41
N VAL A 341 -21.12 6.56 -7.14
CA VAL A 341 -20.06 5.77 -7.70
C VAL A 341 -19.22 5.22 -6.56
N PHE A 342 -19.03 3.92 -6.59
CA PHE A 342 -18.18 3.22 -5.66
C PHE A 342 -16.88 2.85 -6.40
N TYR A 343 -15.74 3.35 -5.95
CA TYR A 343 -14.45 2.96 -6.51
C TYR A 343 -13.95 1.69 -5.84
N ARG A 344 -13.89 0.60 -6.60
CA ARG A 344 -13.20 -0.63 -6.20
C ARG A 344 -11.74 -0.49 -6.66
N PRO A 345 -10.74 -0.48 -5.77
CA PRO A 345 -9.33 -0.33 -6.17
C PRO A 345 -8.77 -1.48 -7.02
N GLY A 346 -9.58 -2.46 -7.39
CA GLY A 346 -9.13 -3.72 -7.98
C GLY A 346 -8.30 -4.53 -6.99
N PRO A 347 -7.88 -5.75 -7.38
CA PRO A 347 -6.75 -6.35 -6.70
C PRO A 347 -5.54 -5.42 -6.91
N PRO A 348 -4.97 -4.84 -5.84
CA PRO A 348 -3.89 -3.89 -6.01
C PRO A 348 -2.65 -4.60 -6.58
N VAL A 349 -1.87 -3.89 -7.40
CA VAL A 349 -0.70 -4.47 -8.11
C VAL A 349 0.36 -5.05 -7.16
N TRP A 350 0.36 -4.61 -5.90
CA TRP A 350 1.24 -5.09 -4.86
C TRP A 350 0.66 -6.28 -4.08
N ARG A 351 -0.59 -6.71 -4.30
CA ARG A 351 -1.15 -7.86 -3.59
C ARG A 351 -0.37 -9.12 -3.94
N GLY A 352 0.13 -9.82 -2.93
CA GLY A 352 0.97 -10.99 -3.14
C GLY A 352 2.37 -10.67 -3.65
N TRP A 353 2.80 -9.39 -3.64
CA TRP A 353 4.12 -8.97 -4.07
C TRP A 353 5.25 -9.75 -3.37
N SER A 354 4.98 -10.18 -2.13
CA SER A 354 5.94 -10.96 -1.36
C SER A 354 6.17 -12.40 -1.82
N SER A 355 5.28 -12.95 -2.65
CA SER A 355 5.45 -14.31 -3.16
C SER A 355 6.69 -14.46 -4.05
N ARG A 356 7.18 -13.36 -4.63
CA ARG A 356 8.32 -13.33 -5.57
C ARG A 356 9.63 -13.83 -4.95
N TYR A 357 9.76 -13.79 -3.63
CA TYR A 357 10.99 -14.17 -2.90
C TYR A 357 10.82 -15.36 -1.95
N GLU A 358 9.72 -16.11 -2.01
CA GLU A 358 9.50 -17.28 -1.15
C GLU A 358 10.60 -18.35 -1.31
N ASN A 359 11.11 -18.49 -2.53
CA ASN A 359 12.18 -19.43 -2.89
C ASN A 359 13.56 -18.77 -3.03
N LEU A 360 13.70 -17.50 -2.63
CA LEU A 360 14.95 -16.77 -2.69
C LEU A 360 15.77 -16.99 -1.41
N VAL A 361 16.97 -17.55 -1.56
CA VAL A 361 18.00 -17.53 -0.52
C VAL A 361 18.79 -16.23 -0.67
N LEU A 362 18.60 -15.31 0.26
CA LEU A 362 19.29 -14.01 0.22
C LEU A 362 20.79 -14.20 0.51
N PRO A 363 21.70 -13.62 -0.30
CA PRO A 363 23.10 -13.51 0.11
C PRO A 363 23.20 -12.70 1.42
N PRO A 364 24.19 -13.01 2.27
CA PRO A 364 25.22 -14.04 2.15
C PRO A 364 24.80 -15.41 2.73
N PHE A 365 23.50 -15.63 2.99
CA PHE A 365 23.03 -16.92 3.49
C PHE A 365 23.24 -18.03 2.45
N THR A 366 23.37 -19.26 2.94
CA THR A 366 23.45 -20.46 2.11
C THR A 366 22.11 -21.19 2.14
N PRO A 367 21.79 -21.98 1.10
CA PRO A 367 20.64 -22.86 1.12
C PRO A 367 20.56 -23.73 2.38
N LEU A 368 19.34 -23.99 2.84
CA LEU A 368 19.04 -24.95 3.89
C LEU A 368 19.39 -26.37 3.40
N THR A 369 20.12 -27.12 4.21
CA THR A 369 20.44 -28.53 3.95
C THR A 369 19.77 -29.41 5.00
N VAL A 370 19.14 -30.50 4.59
CA VAL A 370 18.48 -31.45 5.48
C VAL A 370 19.01 -32.85 5.19
N ASP A 371 19.69 -33.46 6.16
CA ASP A 371 20.17 -34.85 6.08
C ASP A 371 19.50 -35.68 7.18
N ARG A 372 18.78 -36.73 6.79
CA ARG A 372 18.20 -37.69 7.73
C ARG A 372 18.82 -39.05 7.53
N ARG A 373 19.48 -39.55 8.58
CA ARG A 373 20.05 -40.91 8.62
C ARG A 373 19.51 -41.64 9.84
N SER A 374 18.80 -42.74 9.60
CA SER A 374 18.12 -43.49 10.66
C SER A 374 17.19 -42.57 11.48
N ALA A 375 17.41 -42.46 12.80
CA ALA A 375 16.66 -41.59 13.69
C ALA A 375 17.31 -40.22 13.92
N VAL A 376 18.36 -39.85 13.16
CA VAL A 376 19.04 -38.56 13.27
C VAL A 376 18.64 -37.64 12.13
N THR A 377 18.12 -36.45 12.44
CA THR A 377 17.87 -35.37 11.48
C THR A 377 18.88 -34.24 11.73
N ARG A 378 19.62 -33.85 10.69
CA ARG A 378 20.52 -32.69 10.70
C ARG A 378 19.97 -31.61 9.78
N ILE A 379 19.95 -30.38 10.28
CA ILE A 379 19.53 -29.19 9.55
C ILE A 379 20.71 -28.23 9.53
N GLY A 380 21.24 -27.94 8.36
CA GLY A 380 22.37 -27.04 8.17
C GLY A 380 21.94 -25.78 7.42
N CYS A 381 22.51 -24.64 7.79
CA CYS A 381 22.43 -23.40 7.02
C CYS A 381 23.72 -22.59 7.26
N TRP A 382 23.74 -21.33 6.81
CA TRP A 382 24.93 -20.50 6.96
C TRP A 382 25.37 -20.43 8.43
N GLY A 383 26.55 -20.96 8.73
CA GLY A 383 27.19 -20.87 10.05
C GLY A 383 26.45 -21.60 11.19
N ARG A 384 25.46 -22.47 10.90
CA ARG A 384 24.68 -23.17 11.93
C ARG A 384 24.34 -24.61 11.52
N GLU A 385 24.33 -25.51 12.51
CA GLU A 385 23.84 -26.88 12.36
C GLU A 385 22.99 -27.26 13.57
N MET A 386 21.78 -27.74 13.33
CA MET A 386 20.85 -28.21 14.35
C MET A 386 20.67 -29.72 14.19
N VAL A 387 20.89 -30.48 15.26
CA VAL A 387 20.81 -31.93 15.26
C VAL A 387 19.68 -32.38 16.17
N TYR A 388 18.86 -33.30 15.66
CA TYR A 388 17.83 -34.03 16.38
C TYR A 388 18.21 -35.50 16.38
N ASP A 389 18.49 -36.06 17.55
CA ASP A 389 18.89 -37.47 17.70
C ASP A 389 17.96 -38.17 18.69
N GLN A 390 17.06 -39.00 18.17
CA GLN A 390 16.00 -39.70 18.90
C GLN A 390 15.18 -38.81 19.85
N HIS A 391 15.09 -37.51 19.55
CA HIS A 391 14.51 -36.52 20.45
C HIS A 391 13.70 -35.47 19.67
N PRO A 392 12.53 -35.01 20.16
CA PRO A 392 11.65 -34.10 19.43
C PRO A 392 12.22 -32.67 19.29
N PHE A 393 13.13 -32.28 20.18
CA PHE A 393 13.81 -30.99 20.16
C PHE A 393 15.31 -31.14 19.88
N PRO A 394 16.02 -30.06 19.50
CA PRO A 394 17.46 -30.12 19.24
C PRO A 394 18.25 -30.73 20.41
N THR A 395 19.10 -31.71 20.09
CA THR A 395 20.10 -32.29 21.00
C THR A 395 21.44 -31.56 20.90
N ARG A 396 21.68 -30.90 19.77
CA ARG A 396 22.84 -30.02 19.53
C ARG A 396 22.44 -28.84 18.66
N ILE A 397 22.96 -27.67 19.00
CA ILE A 397 22.90 -26.46 18.18
C ILE A 397 24.33 -25.94 18.02
N GLY A 398 24.91 -26.17 16.85
CA GLY A 398 26.23 -25.67 16.48
C GLY A 398 26.14 -24.30 15.82
N THR A 399 27.14 -23.48 16.07
CA THR A 399 27.41 -22.20 15.39
C THR A 399 28.76 -22.27 14.68
N ARG A 400 29.12 -21.23 13.95
CA ARG A 400 30.47 -21.09 13.39
C ARG A 400 31.57 -21.07 14.48
N LEU A 401 31.24 -20.64 15.70
CA LEU A 401 32.18 -20.43 16.80
C LEU A 401 32.15 -21.54 17.86
N ALA A 402 31.08 -22.34 17.89
CA ALA A 402 30.92 -23.44 18.84
C ALA A 402 30.32 -24.68 18.16
N GLU A 403 30.91 -25.85 18.38
CA GLU A 403 30.34 -27.11 17.92
C GLU A 403 28.96 -27.37 18.53
N ASN A 404 28.75 -26.95 19.79
CA ASN A 404 27.47 -27.05 20.46
C ASN A 404 27.32 -25.93 21.50
N LEU A 405 26.18 -25.23 21.48
CA LEU A 405 25.76 -24.29 22.51
C LEU A 405 25.11 -24.97 23.71
N LEU A 406 24.52 -26.15 23.52
CA LEU A 406 23.73 -26.84 24.54
C LEU A 406 24.60 -27.73 25.43
N SER A 407 24.29 -27.83 26.73
CA SER A 407 24.91 -28.82 27.63
C SER A 407 24.15 -30.16 27.66
N GLY A 408 22.98 -30.22 27.04
CA GLY A 408 22.17 -31.42 26.84
C GLY A 408 20.97 -31.14 25.92
N PRO A 409 20.07 -32.11 25.69
CA PRO A 409 18.88 -31.87 24.87
C PRO A 409 17.95 -30.81 25.47
N ILE A 410 17.42 -29.95 24.60
CA ILE A 410 16.21 -29.16 24.91
C ILE A 410 15.08 -30.15 25.17
N ARG A 411 14.26 -29.97 26.20
CA ARG A 411 13.28 -30.99 26.60
C ARG A 411 12.10 -30.44 27.41
N LEU A 412 11.01 -31.21 27.45
CA LEU A 412 9.95 -31.00 28.42
C LEU A 412 10.26 -31.81 29.69
N GLU A 413 10.01 -31.21 30.85
CA GLU A 413 10.15 -31.85 32.16
C GLU A 413 8.91 -31.60 33.00
N ALA A 414 8.46 -32.62 33.71
CA ALA A 414 7.42 -32.55 34.75
C ALA A 414 7.51 -33.78 35.66
N GLU A 415 7.08 -33.64 36.91
CA GLU A 415 6.79 -34.81 37.73
C GLU A 415 5.60 -35.56 37.12
N GLY A 416 5.77 -36.86 36.88
CA GLY A 416 4.75 -37.69 36.23
C GLY A 416 4.79 -37.68 34.70
N LEU A 417 5.80 -37.07 34.07
CA LEU A 417 6.00 -37.16 32.62
C LEU A 417 7.10 -38.17 32.29
N SER A 418 6.85 -39.07 31.33
CA SER A 418 7.88 -39.95 30.80
C SER A 418 8.84 -39.20 29.86
N SER A 419 10.01 -39.78 29.59
CA SER A 419 10.93 -39.20 28.61
C SER A 419 10.31 -39.25 27.22
N ILE A 420 10.08 -38.07 26.63
CA ILE A 420 9.52 -37.94 25.29
C ILE A 420 10.65 -38.19 24.27
N ALA A 421 10.50 -39.23 23.46
CA ALA A 421 11.46 -39.61 22.43
C ALA A 421 10.89 -39.46 21.02
N GLY A 422 11.78 -39.44 20.03
CA GLY A 422 11.43 -39.44 18.61
C GLY A 422 11.85 -38.17 17.89
N SER A 423 12.61 -38.31 16.80
CA SER A 423 13.11 -37.17 16.02
C SER A 423 12.09 -36.68 14.99
N PRO A 424 11.96 -35.35 14.79
CA PRO A 424 11.11 -34.80 13.75
C PRO A 424 11.46 -35.37 12.38
N THR A 425 10.44 -35.88 11.70
CA THR A 425 10.53 -36.44 10.35
C THR A 425 10.17 -35.35 9.35
N PRO A 426 11.08 -34.96 8.44
CA PRO A 426 10.78 -33.98 7.40
C PRO A 426 9.61 -34.41 6.53
N SER A 427 8.62 -33.53 6.38
CA SER A 427 7.49 -33.66 5.46
C SER A 427 7.74 -32.89 4.16
N SER A 428 8.51 -31.81 4.21
CA SER A 428 8.97 -31.07 3.03
C SER A 428 10.33 -30.41 3.28
N SER A 429 11.09 -30.19 2.22
CA SER A 429 12.35 -29.46 2.27
C SER A 429 12.62 -28.77 0.94
N SER A 430 13.04 -27.51 1.03
CA SER A 430 13.53 -26.67 -0.06
C SER A 430 14.81 -25.96 0.39
N PRO A 431 15.53 -25.29 -0.53
CA PRO A 431 16.63 -24.39 -0.19
C PRO A 431 16.29 -23.29 0.83
N THR A 432 15.01 -22.92 0.98
CA THR A 432 14.59 -21.81 1.86
C THR A 432 13.90 -22.25 3.13
N ARG A 433 13.27 -23.43 3.14
CA ARG A 433 12.40 -23.88 4.24
C ARG A 433 12.35 -25.40 4.37
N MET A 434 12.18 -25.89 5.58
CA MET A 434 11.88 -27.28 5.90
C MET A 434 10.70 -27.33 6.86
N GLU A 435 9.83 -28.31 6.66
CA GLU A 435 8.75 -28.68 7.58
C GLU A 435 9.00 -30.10 8.09
N ALA A 436 8.85 -30.34 9.38
CA ALA A 436 8.95 -31.66 9.99
C ALA A 436 7.99 -31.82 11.16
N GLN A 437 7.72 -33.07 11.52
CA GLN A 437 6.83 -33.39 12.63
C GLN A 437 7.34 -34.58 13.45
N SER A 438 7.06 -34.53 14.75
CA SER A 438 7.26 -35.62 15.69
C SER A 438 6.02 -35.79 16.56
N SER A 439 5.75 -37.03 16.94
CA SER A 439 4.68 -37.36 17.87
C SER A 439 5.13 -38.45 18.83
N PHE A 440 4.54 -38.44 20.01
CA PHE A 440 4.80 -39.41 21.06
C PHE A 440 3.48 -39.66 21.80
N ASP A 441 3.21 -40.91 22.12
CA ASP A 441 1.97 -41.32 22.78
C ASP A 441 2.30 -42.46 23.75
N ASP A 442 2.00 -42.26 25.02
CA ASP A 442 2.20 -43.27 26.05
C ASP A 442 1.17 -43.18 27.19
N ALA A 443 1.45 -43.84 28.31
CA ALA A 443 0.57 -43.81 29.48
C ALA A 443 0.49 -42.44 30.17
N THR A 444 1.48 -41.57 29.95
CA THR A 444 1.60 -40.27 30.65
C THR A 444 0.99 -39.13 29.85
N CYS A 445 1.14 -39.12 28.52
CA CYS A 445 0.65 -38.05 27.66
C CYS A 445 0.48 -38.46 26.20
N THR A 446 -0.19 -37.59 25.44
CA THR A 446 -0.11 -37.54 23.98
C THR A 446 0.58 -36.22 23.60
N PHE A 447 1.66 -36.30 22.83
CA PHE A 447 2.53 -35.19 22.45
C PHE A 447 2.65 -35.08 20.93
N THR A 448 2.63 -33.85 20.42
CA THR A 448 2.94 -33.53 19.03
C THR A 448 3.82 -32.28 18.97
N ASN A 449 4.78 -32.28 18.06
CA ASN A 449 5.62 -31.13 17.77
C ASN A 449 5.80 -31.01 16.25
N ALA A 450 5.18 -29.98 15.68
CA ALA A 450 5.49 -29.53 14.34
C ALA A 450 6.65 -28.54 14.42
N VAL A 451 7.63 -28.68 13.54
CA VAL A 451 8.79 -27.81 13.49
C VAL A 451 9.04 -27.36 12.06
N TRP A 452 9.33 -26.09 11.89
CA TRP A 452 9.88 -25.58 10.65
C TRP A 452 11.20 -24.86 10.86
N ALA A 453 12.04 -24.93 9.83
CA ALA A 453 13.34 -24.26 9.78
C ALA A 453 13.43 -23.42 8.50
N GLU A 454 14.09 -22.28 8.56
CA GLU A 454 14.37 -21.45 7.37
C GLU A 454 15.86 -21.17 7.22
N TYR A 455 16.28 -20.81 5.99
CA TYR A 455 17.69 -20.69 5.60
C TYR A 455 18.53 -19.68 6.42
N ASP A 456 17.88 -18.76 7.14
CA ASP A 456 18.57 -17.82 8.02
C ASP A 456 18.83 -18.38 9.43
N GLY A 457 18.41 -19.62 9.71
CA GLY A 457 18.67 -20.35 10.94
C GLY A 457 17.58 -20.23 12.00
N VAL A 458 16.45 -19.61 11.71
CA VAL A 458 15.28 -19.69 12.59
C VAL A 458 14.75 -21.11 12.59
N LEU A 459 14.58 -21.66 13.80
CA LEU A 459 13.75 -22.82 14.08
C LEU A 459 12.48 -22.34 14.78
N PHE A 460 11.34 -22.95 14.47
CA PHE A 460 10.09 -22.66 15.16
C PHE A 460 9.33 -23.95 15.43
N HIS A 461 8.81 -24.06 16.64
CA HIS A 461 8.18 -25.24 17.20
C HIS A 461 6.74 -24.91 17.60
N GLU A 462 5.80 -25.73 17.17
CA GLU A 462 4.41 -25.72 17.61
C GLU A 462 4.15 -27.00 18.40
N VAL A 463 4.15 -26.87 19.72
CA VAL A 463 4.12 -27.99 20.65
C VAL A 463 2.75 -28.11 21.28
N SER A 464 2.21 -29.31 21.29
CA SER A 464 0.96 -29.66 21.98
C SER A 464 1.18 -30.90 22.85
N LEU A 465 0.81 -30.79 24.12
CA LEU A 465 0.82 -31.90 25.08
C LEU A 465 -0.57 -32.04 25.71
N GLN A 466 -1.14 -33.23 25.65
CA GLN A 466 -2.35 -33.60 26.38
C GLN A 466 -1.99 -34.61 27.48
N ALA A 467 -2.25 -34.26 28.74
CA ALA A 467 -1.91 -35.11 29.87
C ALA A 467 -2.89 -36.29 29.99
N ARG A 468 -2.39 -37.49 30.32
CA ARG A 468 -3.21 -38.67 30.66
C ARG A 468 -3.17 -39.03 32.14
N GLN A 469 -2.21 -38.46 32.85
CA GLN A 469 -2.10 -38.49 34.31
C GLN A 469 -1.72 -37.09 34.82
N PRO A 470 -1.87 -36.80 36.13
CA PRO A 470 -1.52 -35.50 36.67
C PRO A 470 -0.02 -35.20 36.48
N LEU A 471 0.28 -34.05 35.88
CA LEU A 471 1.65 -33.55 35.72
C LEU A 471 1.87 -32.36 36.65
N ARG A 472 3.04 -32.28 37.30
CA ARG A 472 3.42 -31.12 38.12
C ARG A 472 4.68 -30.45 37.60
N ASN A 473 4.71 -29.13 37.73
CA ASN A 473 5.86 -28.31 37.37
C ASN A 473 6.29 -28.44 35.90
N LEU A 474 5.31 -28.55 34.98
CA LEU A 474 5.57 -28.74 33.56
C LEU A 474 6.31 -27.53 32.98
N ARG A 475 7.47 -27.79 32.38
CA ARG A 475 8.37 -26.77 31.84
C ARG A 475 9.09 -27.24 30.58
N LEU A 476 9.40 -26.29 29.69
CA LEU A 476 10.40 -26.47 28.63
C LEU A 476 11.76 -26.02 29.17
N VAL A 477 12.78 -26.85 29.07
CA VAL A 477 14.15 -26.56 29.52
C VAL A 477 15.07 -26.46 28.31
N ILE A 478 15.76 -25.33 28.18
CA ILE A 478 16.81 -25.07 27.20
C ILE A 478 18.14 -24.98 27.96
N PRO A 479 18.93 -26.06 27.99
CA PRO A 479 20.18 -26.10 28.76
C PRO A 479 21.36 -25.57 27.93
N ILE A 480 21.76 -24.32 28.19
CA ILE A 480 22.88 -23.65 27.52
C ILE A 480 24.16 -23.91 28.34
N GLN A 481 25.30 -24.18 27.71
CA GLN A 481 26.56 -24.35 28.43
C GLN A 481 26.94 -23.06 29.17
N ARG A 482 27.32 -23.15 30.45
CA ARG A 482 27.60 -21.99 31.31
C ARG A 482 28.65 -21.04 30.74
N ARG A 483 29.64 -21.57 30.02
CA ARG A 483 30.72 -20.80 29.38
C ARG A 483 30.25 -19.81 28.32
N TRP A 484 29.09 -20.06 27.69
CA TRP A 484 28.50 -19.16 26.68
C TRP A 484 27.49 -18.18 27.30
N ALA A 485 27.06 -18.39 28.54
CA ALA A 485 26.00 -17.62 29.19
C ALA A 485 26.57 -16.45 30.01
N ARG A 486 27.20 -15.48 29.34
CA ARG A 486 27.75 -14.30 30.01
C ARG A 486 26.71 -13.20 30.23
N PHE A 487 25.84 -13.00 29.25
CA PHE A 487 24.84 -11.94 29.21
C PHE A 487 23.45 -12.51 29.07
N LEU A 488 22.50 -11.80 29.67
CA LEU A 488 21.07 -11.98 29.46
C LEU A 488 20.51 -10.71 28.85
N HIS A 489 19.76 -10.86 27.76
CA HIS A 489 18.98 -9.81 27.14
C HIS A 489 17.51 -10.22 27.05
N TRP A 490 16.60 -9.29 27.29
CA TRP A 490 15.19 -9.46 26.96
C TRP A 490 14.58 -8.16 26.46
N THR A 491 13.53 -8.27 25.67
CA THR A 491 12.76 -7.12 25.22
C THR A 491 11.30 -7.49 24.97
N VAL A 492 10.40 -6.52 25.15
CA VAL A 492 8.99 -6.63 24.75
C VAL A 492 8.67 -5.78 23.53
N ALA A 493 9.46 -4.74 23.25
CA ALA A 493 9.42 -3.92 22.06
C ALA A 493 10.63 -2.99 22.09
N GLY A 494 10.96 -2.39 20.97
CA GLY A 494 12.13 -1.51 20.80
C GLY A 494 11.93 -0.12 21.37
N TYR A 495 12.97 0.69 21.16
CA TYR A 495 13.30 1.92 21.86
C TYR A 495 12.08 2.77 22.27
N GLY A 496 12.06 3.23 23.53
CA GLY A 496 11.06 4.14 24.08
C GLY A 496 9.79 3.52 24.69
N GLU A 497 9.43 2.28 24.38
CA GLU A 497 8.27 1.61 25.01
C GLU A 497 8.60 0.94 26.36
N GLY A 498 9.87 0.96 26.75
CA GLY A 498 10.36 0.39 28.01
C GLY A 498 10.34 -1.15 28.05
N ASN A 499 10.73 -1.70 29.20
CA ASN A 499 10.52 -3.11 29.56
C ASN A 499 11.41 -4.16 28.85
N GLY A 500 12.60 -3.75 28.39
CA GLY A 500 13.74 -4.60 28.01
C GLY A 500 15.02 -4.20 28.75
N ALA A 501 15.99 -5.11 28.87
CA ALA A 501 17.29 -4.83 29.44
C ALA A 501 18.36 -5.80 28.93
N THR A 502 19.62 -5.39 29.07
CA THR A 502 20.80 -6.24 28.93
C THR A 502 21.58 -6.20 30.23
N MET A 503 22.04 -7.35 30.71
CA MET A 503 22.83 -7.44 31.94
C MET A 503 23.83 -8.59 31.92
N ASP A 504 24.86 -8.48 32.76
CA ASP A 504 25.68 -9.63 33.14
C ASP A 504 24.79 -10.69 33.82
N LEU A 505 24.98 -11.95 33.43
CA LEU A 505 24.25 -13.09 33.97
C LEU A 505 25.10 -13.80 35.02
N ASP A 506 25.03 -13.29 36.25
CA ASP A 506 25.79 -13.75 37.42
C ASP A 506 24.91 -14.37 38.53
N LYS A 507 23.59 -14.36 38.33
CA LYS A 507 22.60 -14.89 39.27
C LYS A 507 21.36 -15.39 38.53
N ASP A 508 20.52 -16.13 39.25
CA ASP A 508 19.21 -16.55 38.75
C ASP A 508 18.31 -15.34 38.47
N VAL A 509 17.54 -15.42 37.39
CA VAL A 509 16.62 -14.37 36.96
C VAL A 509 15.24 -14.95 36.67
N ALA A 510 14.19 -14.34 37.24
CA ALA A 510 12.81 -14.69 36.94
C ALA A 510 12.11 -13.50 36.28
N LEU A 511 11.55 -13.71 35.09
CA LEU A 511 10.93 -12.68 34.27
C LEU A 511 9.43 -12.94 34.11
N PRO A 512 8.59 -11.87 34.02
CA PRO A 512 7.25 -12.02 33.44
C PRO A 512 7.39 -12.46 31.97
N PHE A 513 6.27 -12.71 31.28
CA PHE A 513 6.32 -13.02 29.85
C PHE A 513 7.10 -11.93 29.09
N LYS A 514 8.14 -12.37 28.38
CA LYS A 514 8.94 -11.58 27.44
C LYS A 514 8.92 -12.32 26.11
N PRO A 515 8.53 -11.66 25.01
CA PRO A 515 8.45 -12.33 23.72
C PRO A 515 9.83 -12.65 23.13
N VAL A 516 10.90 -12.03 23.63
CA VAL A 516 12.28 -12.31 23.24
C VAL A 516 13.18 -12.39 24.48
N VAL A 517 13.94 -13.47 24.58
CA VAL A 517 14.99 -13.68 25.58
C VAL A 517 16.22 -14.24 24.88
N TRP A 518 17.37 -13.61 25.08
CA TRP A 518 18.64 -14.05 24.49
C TRP A 518 19.67 -14.24 25.59
N ILE A 519 20.41 -15.34 25.51
CA ILE A 519 21.51 -15.67 26.41
C ILE A 519 22.74 -15.96 25.56
N GLY A 520 23.86 -15.32 25.87
CA GLY A 520 25.08 -15.46 25.08
C GLY A 520 26.26 -14.69 25.66
N ASP A 521 27.30 -14.57 24.86
CA ASP A 521 28.52 -13.84 25.15
C ASP A 521 28.73 -12.71 24.11
N TYR A 522 29.96 -12.25 23.94
CA TYR A 522 30.26 -11.18 22.99
C TYR A 522 30.08 -11.57 21.52
N GLU A 523 30.17 -12.86 21.20
CA GLU A 523 30.27 -13.33 19.81
C GLU A 523 29.09 -14.21 19.39
N GLN A 524 28.48 -14.93 20.34
CA GLN A 524 27.45 -15.92 20.05
C GLN A 524 26.43 -16.06 21.18
N GLY A 525 25.37 -16.80 20.91
CA GLY A 525 24.30 -17.02 21.87
C GLY A 525 23.11 -17.72 21.27
N LEU A 526 22.07 -17.88 22.08
CA LEU A 526 20.82 -18.48 21.69
C LEU A 526 19.66 -17.55 22.07
N CYS A 527 18.92 -17.13 21.06
CA CYS A 527 17.66 -16.42 21.23
C CYS A 527 16.52 -17.44 21.33
N TRP A 528 15.69 -17.29 22.35
CA TRP A 528 14.35 -17.85 22.43
C TRP A 528 13.33 -16.74 22.20
N PHE A 529 12.30 -17.01 21.42
CA PHE A 529 11.20 -16.07 21.23
C PHE A 529 9.84 -16.76 21.15
N ALA A 530 8.78 -16.04 21.50
CA ALA A 530 7.41 -16.48 21.33
C ALA A 530 6.54 -15.27 21.01
N GLU A 531 5.69 -15.38 19.98
CA GLU A 531 4.79 -14.28 19.60
C GLU A 531 3.70 -14.05 20.66
N HIS A 532 3.30 -15.06 21.41
CA HIS A 532 2.25 -14.94 22.42
C HIS A 532 2.38 -16.01 23.50
N ARG A 533 1.75 -15.75 24.65
CA ARG A 533 1.67 -16.70 25.76
C ARG A 533 0.56 -17.75 25.61
N ASN A 534 -0.34 -17.63 24.61
CA ASN A 534 -1.47 -18.55 24.40
C ASN A 534 -2.17 -18.97 25.72
N GLU A 535 -2.01 -20.25 26.08
CA GLU A 535 -2.65 -20.97 27.18
C GLU A 535 -1.64 -21.42 28.27
N TRP A 536 -0.36 -21.06 28.14
CA TRP A 536 0.72 -21.53 29.03
C TRP A 536 1.14 -20.47 30.07
N GLY A 537 2.03 -20.90 30.97
CA GLY A 537 2.57 -20.05 32.03
C GLY A 537 1.62 -19.87 33.20
N LYS A 538 0.61 -20.74 33.38
CA LYS A 538 -0.30 -20.76 34.54
C LYS A 538 0.48 -21.13 35.80
N THR A 539 1.22 -20.15 36.32
CA THR A 539 2.15 -20.28 37.44
C THR A 539 1.74 -19.34 38.56
N ALA A 540 1.84 -19.79 39.80
CA ALA A 540 1.55 -18.98 40.99
C ALA A 540 2.48 -17.77 41.11
N SER A 541 3.69 -17.85 40.54
CA SER A 541 4.70 -16.77 40.60
C SER A 541 4.40 -15.59 39.67
N GLY A 542 3.58 -15.79 38.63
CA GLY A 542 3.40 -14.82 37.54
C GLY A 542 4.67 -14.56 36.71
N ARG A 543 5.72 -15.36 36.90
CA ARG A 543 7.03 -15.23 36.25
C ARG A 543 7.40 -16.56 35.57
N PRO A 544 6.85 -16.81 34.37
CA PRO A 544 6.95 -18.11 33.73
C PRO A 544 8.28 -18.32 32.99
N ILE A 545 9.14 -17.31 32.91
CA ILE A 545 10.47 -17.42 32.30
C ILE A 545 11.50 -17.37 33.42
N GLN A 546 12.28 -18.42 33.56
CA GLN A 546 13.34 -18.52 34.56
C GLN A 546 14.68 -18.79 33.88
N VAL A 547 15.72 -18.11 34.33
CA VAL A 547 17.11 -18.37 33.97
C VAL A 547 17.80 -18.81 35.23
N VAL A 548 18.21 -20.08 35.28
CA VAL A 548 18.80 -20.71 36.45
C VAL A 548 20.24 -21.09 36.15
N LEU A 549 21.16 -20.71 37.02
CA LEU A 549 22.58 -20.95 36.87
C LEU A 549 23.05 -22.13 37.73
N ASP A 550 23.77 -23.05 37.10
CA ASP A 550 24.58 -24.05 37.77
C ASP A 550 26.06 -23.87 37.38
N GLU A 551 26.94 -24.72 37.94
CA GLU A 551 28.38 -24.69 37.66
C GLU A 551 28.70 -24.86 36.16
N GLU A 552 28.03 -25.78 35.48
CA GLU A 552 28.32 -26.12 34.07
C GLU A 552 27.20 -25.73 33.09
N THR A 553 26.01 -25.40 33.59
CA THR A 553 24.83 -25.13 32.77
C THR A 553 24.13 -23.83 33.17
N CYS A 554 23.58 -23.13 32.18
CA CYS A 554 22.57 -22.09 32.34
C CYS A 554 21.27 -22.63 31.73
N ARG A 555 20.26 -22.90 32.56
CA ARG A 555 18.94 -23.36 32.10
C ARG A 555 18.03 -22.17 31.86
N LEU A 556 17.58 -21.99 30.61
CA LEU A 556 16.40 -21.18 30.32
C LEU A 556 15.17 -22.09 30.42
N GLU A 557 14.34 -21.84 31.43
CA GLU A 557 13.15 -22.62 31.73
C GLU A 557 11.89 -21.81 31.44
N ILE A 558 11.03 -22.36 30.57
CA ILE A 558 9.72 -21.81 30.26
C ILE A 558 8.67 -22.65 30.99
N LEU A 559 8.19 -22.14 32.11
CA LEU A 559 7.18 -22.80 32.92
C LEU A 559 5.84 -22.77 32.18
N LEU A 560 5.27 -23.93 31.90
CA LEU A 560 4.01 -24.08 31.17
C LEU A 560 2.81 -24.15 32.11
N GLY A 561 2.97 -24.80 33.27
CA GLY A 561 1.96 -24.83 34.32
C GLY A 561 2.42 -25.58 35.58
N ASP A 562 2.01 -25.09 36.75
CA ASP A 562 2.36 -25.72 38.03
C ASP A 562 1.69 -27.09 38.18
N ARG A 563 0.49 -27.25 37.59
CA ARG A 563 -0.30 -28.47 37.58
C ARG A 563 -1.10 -28.59 36.28
N VAL A 564 -1.07 -29.77 35.66
CA VAL A 564 -1.85 -30.10 34.44
C VAL A 564 -2.61 -31.39 34.72
N GLU A 565 -3.95 -31.32 34.64
CA GLU A 565 -4.83 -32.45 34.95
C GLU A 565 -4.99 -33.43 33.79
N PRO A 566 -5.34 -34.70 34.05
CA PRO A 566 -5.70 -35.65 33.00
C PRO A 566 -6.77 -35.08 32.06
N GLY A 567 -6.53 -35.17 30.76
CA GLY A 567 -7.38 -34.63 29.70
C GLY A 567 -7.08 -33.18 29.32
N GLU A 568 -6.40 -32.41 30.18
CA GLU A 568 -6.01 -31.03 29.84
C GLU A 568 -4.94 -31.01 28.74
N LYS A 569 -5.08 -30.02 27.86
CA LYS A 569 -4.17 -29.78 26.74
C LYS A 569 -3.43 -28.48 26.98
N ILE A 570 -2.11 -28.50 26.83
CA ILE A 570 -1.22 -27.34 26.87
C ILE A 570 -0.60 -27.16 25.49
N ARG A 571 -0.57 -25.92 25.02
CA ARG A 571 0.09 -25.55 23.75
C ARG A 571 1.11 -24.45 23.98
N ILE A 572 2.27 -24.57 23.34
CA ILE A 572 3.29 -23.53 23.29
C ILE A 572 3.90 -23.50 21.89
N ASP A 573 3.96 -22.29 21.34
CA ASP A 573 4.62 -22.02 20.07
C ASP A 573 5.81 -21.09 20.34
N PHE A 574 7.00 -21.50 19.92
CA PHE A 574 8.23 -20.76 20.19
C PHE A 574 9.27 -20.97 19.10
N GLY A 575 10.15 -19.98 18.94
CA GLY A 575 11.28 -20.06 18.05
C GLY A 575 12.62 -19.99 18.76
N LEU A 576 13.62 -20.51 18.06
CA LEU A 576 15.02 -20.49 18.45
C LEU A 576 15.85 -19.88 17.31
N LEU A 577 16.81 -19.05 17.67
CA LEU A 577 17.75 -18.48 16.71
C LEU A 577 19.14 -18.36 17.35
N ALA A 578 20.08 -19.16 16.86
CA ALA A 578 21.47 -19.08 17.29
C ALA A 578 22.18 -17.90 16.62
N THR A 579 22.82 -17.04 17.41
CA THR A 579 23.64 -15.91 16.93
C THR A 579 25.10 -16.34 16.80
N PRO A 580 25.90 -15.76 15.88
CA PRO A 580 25.56 -14.65 14.97
C PRO A 580 24.70 -15.11 13.79
N VAL A 581 23.77 -14.28 13.35
CA VAL A 581 22.77 -14.64 12.31
C VAL A 581 23.25 -14.36 10.88
N LYS A 582 24.16 -13.39 10.70
CA LYS A 582 24.77 -13.03 9.41
C LYS A 582 26.30 -12.98 9.55
N PRO A 583 27.07 -13.19 8.47
CA PRO A 583 28.51 -13.02 8.52
C PRO A 583 28.82 -11.57 8.86
N LEU A 584 29.88 -11.38 9.64
CA LEU A 584 30.46 -10.06 9.77
C LEU A 584 31.01 -9.64 8.40
N PRO A 585 30.71 -8.43 7.94
CA PRO A 585 31.31 -7.85 6.75
C PRO A 585 32.84 -7.84 6.87
N GLU A 586 33.55 -7.92 5.73
CA GLU A 586 35.02 -7.98 5.72
C GLU A 586 35.67 -6.76 6.39
N ASN A 587 34.97 -5.63 6.43
CA ASN A 587 35.36 -4.36 7.03
C ASN A 587 34.69 -4.09 8.40
N TYR A 588 34.25 -5.11 9.14
CA TYR A 588 33.63 -4.92 10.46
C TYR A 588 34.64 -4.45 11.54
N PRO A 589 34.28 -3.49 12.42
CA PRO A 589 32.99 -2.82 12.53
C PRO A 589 32.72 -1.86 11.36
N PHE A 590 31.51 -1.93 10.79
CA PHE A 590 31.03 -0.88 9.88
C PHE A 590 30.88 0.39 10.70
N ASP A 591 31.62 1.43 10.35
CA ASP A 591 31.42 2.75 10.92
C ASP A 591 30.14 3.37 10.35
N ILE A 592 28.98 2.97 10.89
CA ILE A 592 27.69 3.57 10.57
C ILE A 592 27.60 4.90 11.31
N PHE A 593 27.63 6.00 10.56
CA PHE A 593 27.30 7.33 11.05
C PHE A 593 25.92 7.73 10.53
N GLY A 594 25.05 8.31 11.36
CA GLY A 594 23.76 8.74 10.79
C GLY A 594 22.70 9.27 11.74
N ASP A 595 22.86 10.51 12.19
CA ASP A 595 21.77 11.49 12.34
C ASP A 595 22.39 12.91 12.19
N PHE A 596 21.62 13.91 11.76
CA PHE A 596 21.89 15.34 12.02
C PHE A 596 22.41 15.61 13.45
N SER A 597 21.94 14.82 14.42
CA SER A 597 22.40 14.87 15.81
C SER A 597 23.85 14.41 15.95
N SER A 598 24.40 13.49 15.14
CA SER A 598 25.83 13.13 15.20
C SER A 598 26.74 14.23 14.64
N GLU A 599 26.31 14.98 13.62
CA GLU A 599 27.06 16.16 13.14
C GLU A 599 27.12 17.28 14.20
N ARG A 600 26.06 17.43 15.01
CA ARG A 600 26.02 18.39 16.13
C ARG A 600 26.62 17.88 17.44
N HIS A 601 26.50 16.59 17.77
CA HIS A 601 26.86 16.04 19.08
C HIS A 601 28.31 15.57 19.15
N LEU A 602 28.94 15.22 18.03
CA LEU A 602 30.38 14.93 18.06
C LEU A 602 31.21 16.21 18.10
N GLY A 603 30.70 17.34 17.58
CA GLY A 603 31.45 18.60 17.56
C GLY A 603 32.79 18.51 16.81
N ARG A 604 32.92 17.52 15.90
CA ARG A 604 34.17 17.19 15.17
C ARG A 604 33.93 17.13 13.65
N PRO A 605 33.80 18.27 12.96
CA PRO A 605 33.64 18.32 11.50
C PRO A 605 34.82 17.69 10.71
N GLU A 606 35.97 17.53 11.34
CA GLU A 606 37.12 16.79 10.82
C GLU A 606 36.84 15.29 10.60
N LEU A 607 36.04 14.66 11.45
CA LEU A 607 35.69 13.23 11.35
C LEU A 607 34.87 12.94 10.08
N LEU A 608 34.02 13.89 9.65
CA LEU A 608 33.27 13.77 8.40
C LEU A 608 34.21 13.71 7.18
N ARG A 609 35.33 14.45 7.19
CA ARG A 609 36.33 14.41 6.12
C ARG A 609 37.12 13.11 6.12
N GLU A 610 37.42 12.55 7.30
CA GLU A 610 38.12 11.27 7.43
C GLU A 610 37.30 10.08 6.87
N LEU A 611 35.97 10.26 6.75
CA LEU A 611 35.02 9.26 6.28
C LEU A 611 34.52 9.52 4.85
N GLU A 612 35.02 10.56 4.17
CA GLU A 612 34.71 10.79 2.75
C GLU A 612 35.11 9.56 1.93
N GLY A 613 34.19 9.10 1.08
CA GLY A 613 34.37 7.90 0.27
C GLY A 613 34.13 6.56 0.96
N THR A 614 33.87 6.53 2.28
CA THR A 614 33.72 5.26 3.03
C THR A 614 32.53 5.22 4.00
N GLY A 615 31.96 6.37 4.38
CA GLY A 615 30.87 6.45 5.35
C GLY A 615 29.48 6.16 4.78
N VAL A 616 28.54 5.83 5.67
CA VAL A 616 27.10 5.79 5.41
C VAL A 616 26.47 7.12 5.86
N LYS A 617 25.50 7.66 5.13
CA LYS A 617 24.73 8.85 5.46
C LYS A 617 23.24 8.50 5.54
N VAL A 618 22.69 8.55 6.75
CA VAL A 618 21.23 8.50 6.95
C VAL A 618 20.64 9.86 6.58
N PHE A 619 19.64 9.84 5.70
CA PHE A 619 18.97 11.05 5.22
C PHE A 619 17.52 11.10 5.72
N THR A 620 17.20 12.17 6.45
CA THR A 620 15.86 12.45 6.99
C THR A 620 15.32 13.75 6.39
N PRO A 621 14.05 13.79 5.99
CA PRO A 621 13.45 15.03 5.52
C PRO A 621 13.16 15.92 6.74
N LYS A 622 13.59 17.19 6.69
CA LYS A 622 13.22 18.22 7.68
C LYS A 622 12.33 19.28 7.05
N PRO A 623 11.42 19.89 7.84
CA PRO A 623 11.05 19.51 9.21
C PRO A 623 10.34 18.13 9.28
N TRP A 624 10.08 17.60 10.48
CA TRP A 624 9.50 16.24 10.71
C TRP A 624 8.06 16.04 10.16
N ASP A 625 7.62 16.96 9.30
CA ASP A 625 6.33 17.08 8.63
C ASP A 625 5.98 15.85 7.77
N CYS A 626 6.96 14.98 7.54
CA CYS A 626 6.84 13.71 6.86
C CYS A 626 7.62 12.60 7.59
N PHE A 627 7.64 12.61 8.92
CA PHE A 627 8.17 11.48 9.69
C PHE A 627 7.59 10.15 9.16
N GLY A 628 8.43 9.16 8.85
CA GLY A 628 7.98 7.96 8.13
C GLY A 628 7.61 8.22 6.67
N ALA A 629 8.32 9.14 5.99
CA ALA A 629 8.07 9.67 4.65
C ALA A 629 7.90 8.61 3.57
N GLY A 630 6.74 7.96 3.52
CA GLY A 630 6.29 7.16 2.39
C GLY A 630 7.38 6.34 1.73
N PHE A 631 7.50 6.52 0.42
CA PHE A 631 8.57 5.97 -0.41
C PHE A 631 9.42 7.06 -1.07
N TRP A 632 9.57 8.22 -0.42
CA TRP A 632 10.28 9.39 -0.97
C TRP A 632 9.82 9.69 -2.41
N ASP A 633 8.50 9.81 -2.56
CA ASP A 633 7.83 10.12 -3.82
C ASP A 633 7.02 11.41 -3.69
N SER A 634 6.41 11.85 -4.78
CA SER A 634 5.66 13.10 -4.84
C SER A 634 4.25 13.03 -4.26
N ARG A 635 3.81 11.88 -3.73
CA ARG A 635 2.43 11.70 -3.22
C ARG A 635 2.19 12.41 -1.88
N LEU A 636 3.26 12.77 -1.16
CA LEU A 636 3.20 13.44 0.14
C LEU A 636 3.71 14.89 0.13
N ASP A 637 3.54 15.61 -0.97
CA ASP A 637 3.92 17.02 -1.03
C ASP A 637 2.91 17.90 -0.27
N HIS A 638 3.21 18.18 1.00
CA HIS A 638 2.27 18.82 1.94
C HIS A 638 2.66 20.24 2.36
N THR A 639 3.88 20.68 2.07
CA THR A 639 4.44 21.91 2.65
C THR A 639 4.55 23.06 1.65
N GLY A 640 4.36 22.81 0.34
CA GLY A 640 4.67 23.81 -0.70
C GLY A 640 6.16 24.15 -0.79
N GLU A 641 7.02 23.37 -0.14
CA GLU A 641 8.47 23.37 -0.32
C GLU A 641 8.87 22.41 -1.47
N GLN A 642 10.17 22.24 -1.69
CA GLN A 642 10.73 21.24 -2.61
C GLN A 642 10.21 19.82 -2.32
N ARG A 643 9.90 19.07 -3.38
CA ARG A 643 9.36 17.71 -3.30
C ARG A 643 10.34 16.73 -2.64
N LEU A 644 9.82 15.68 -2.00
CA LEU A 644 10.64 14.68 -1.31
C LEU A 644 11.57 13.91 -2.24
N ASP A 645 11.13 13.60 -3.46
CA ASP A 645 11.96 12.93 -4.45
C ASP A 645 13.08 13.82 -4.98
N GLU A 646 12.82 15.12 -5.15
CA GLU A 646 13.84 16.12 -5.48
C GLU A 646 14.87 16.26 -4.33
N LYS A 647 14.42 16.36 -3.08
CA LYS A 647 15.30 16.39 -1.88
C LYS A 647 16.21 15.15 -1.83
N LEU A 648 15.68 13.96 -2.13
CA LEU A 648 16.48 12.74 -2.17
C LEU A 648 17.48 12.76 -3.33
N ALA A 649 17.09 13.23 -4.52
CA ALA A 649 17.98 13.34 -5.67
C ALA A 649 19.16 14.28 -5.40
N GLU A 650 18.92 15.43 -4.77
CA GLU A 650 19.98 16.37 -4.35
C GLU A 650 20.89 15.75 -3.29
N ALA A 651 20.33 15.01 -2.33
CA ALA A 651 21.13 14.30 -1.34
C ALA A 651 22.04 13.25 -2.00
N VAL A 652 21.51 12.49 -2.96
CA VAL A 652 22.30 11.55 -3.78
C VAL A 652 23.43 12.27 -4.51
N GLN A 653 23.13 13.36 -5.21
CA GLN A 653 24.16 14.14 -5.90
C GLN A 653 25.25 14.61 -4.92
N THR A 654 24.85 15.23 -3.81
CA THR A 654 25.78 15.87 -2.86
C THR A 654 26.61 14.88 -2.06
N TYR A 655 26.00 13.83 -1.52
CA TYR A 655 26.67 12.92 -0.59
C TYR A 655 27.20 11.67 -1.29
N ARG A 656 26.46 11.09 -2.23
CA ARG A 656 26.91 9.89 -2.93
C ARG A 656 27.87 10.22 -4.06
N GLU A 657 27.51 11.15 -4.93
CA GLU A 657 28.28 11.39 -6.16
C GLU A 657 29.50 12.27 -5.92
N GLU A 658 29.34 13.36 -5.18
CA GLU A 658 30.43 14.32 -4.94
C GLU A 658 31.36 13.90 -3.81
N ARG A 659 30.87 13.15 -2.81
CA ARG A 659 31.62 12.83 -1.58
C ARG A 659 31.78 11.33 -1.29
N GLY A 660 31.17 10.46 -2.10
CA GLY A 660 31.36 9.01 -2.03
C GLY A 660 30.70 8.31 -0.83
N TYR A 661 29.79 8.94 -0.09
CA TYR A 661 29.04 8.26 0.99
C TYR A 661 28.00 7.29 0.44
N GLU A 662 27.69 6.20 1.13
CA GLU A 662 26.44 5.46 0.89
C GLU A 662 25.25 6.21 1.47
N ILE A 663 24.11 6.25 0.78
CA ILE A 663 22.91 6.94 1.29
C ILE A 663 21.85 5.93 1.71
N MET A 664 21.29 6.15 2.90
CA MET A 664 20.17 5.39 3.45
C MET A 664 19.04 6.36 3.81
N PRO A 665 17.93 6.37 3.04
CA PRO A 665 16.77 7.16 3.40
C PRO A 665 16.14 6.59 4.68
N TYR A 666 15.62 7.49 5.51
CA TYR A 666 14.90 7.16 6.73
C TYR A 666 13.46 6.72 6.45
N PHE A 667 13.00 5.69 7.16
CA PHE A 667 11.64 5.17 7.12
C PHE A 667 11.13 4.77 8.51
N GLY A 668 9.81 4.71 8.64
CA GLY A 668 9.14 3.97 9.71
C GLY A 668 8.66 2.61 9.18
N PRO A 669 8.99 1.48 9.84
CA PRO A 669 8.63 0.15 9.36
C PRO A 669 7.15 -0.10 9.60
N CYS A 670 6.42 -0.33 8.51
CA CYS A 670 4.96 -0.39 8.49
C CYS A 670 4.30 0.87 9.08
N VAL A 671 4.93 2.03 8.97
CA VAL A 671 4.35 3.33 9.36
C VAL A 671 4.17 4.17 8.11
N LEU A 672 2.95 4.61 7.84
CA LEU A 672 2.60 5.39 6.67
C LEU A 672 1.72 6.59 7.08
N PRO A 673 1.98 7.80 6.57
CA PRO A 673 1.13 8.96 6.86
C PRO A 673 -0.32 8.72 6.42
N GLU A 674 -1.28 9.29 7.14
CA GLU A 674 -2.71 9.14 6.85
C GLU A 674 -3.11 9.69 5.47
N ASP A 675 -2.31 10.60 4.91
CA ASP A 675 -2.55 11.19 3.59
C ASP A 675 -2.21 10.25 2.42
N TYR A 676 -1.53 9.13 2.68
CA TYR A 676 -1.40 8.09 1.65
C TYR A 676 -2.79 7.50 1.35
N PRO A 677 -3.23 7.43 0.09
CA PRO A 677 -4.52 6.85 -0.26
C PRO A 677 -4.71 5.44 0.30
N GLU A 678 -3.65 4.63 0.31
CA GLU A 678 -3.65 3.27 0.85
C GLU A 678 -3.75 3.24 2.38
N SER A 679 -3.21 4.26 3.07
CA SER A 679 -3.38 4.38 4.52
C SER A 679 -4.83 4.55 4.92
N GLU A 680 -5.62 5.28 4.13
CA GLU A 680 -7.05 5.45 4.35
C GLU A 680 -7.82 4.21 3.87
N ALA A 681 -7.60 3.81 2.61
CA ALA A 681 -8.35 2.73 1.95
C ALA A 681 -8.22 1.38 2.65
N TYR A 682 -7.05 1.08 3.22
CA TYR A 682 -6.78 -0.19 3.90
C TYR A 682 -6.61 -0.04 5.42
N ARG A 683 -6.95 1.13 6.01
CA ARG A 683 -6.69 1.40 7.43
C ARG A 683 -7.20 0.28 8.33
N GLN A 684 -8.48 -0.07 8.19
CA GLN A 684 -9.13 -1.06 9.04
C GLN A 684 -8.50 -2.47 8.91
N ASP A 685 -7.94 -2.77 7.73
CA ASP A 685 -7.35 -4.06 7.40
C ASP A 685 -5.89 -4.16 7.75
N TRP A 686 -5.17 -3.04 7.86
CA TRP A 686 -3.74 -3.02 8.14
C TRP A 686 -3.43 -2.60 9.58
N GLU A 687 -4.31 -1.81 10.20
CA GLU A 687 -4.08 -1.21 11.50
C GLU A 687 -3.99 -2.24 12.61
N ARG A 688 -2.92 -2.11 13.41
CA ARG A 688 -2.71 -2.88 14.63
C ARG A 688 -3.79 -2.57 15.68
N GLN A 689 -4.11 -3.55 16.51
CA GLN A 689 -4.97 -3.35 17.68
C GLN A 689 -4.19 -3.64 18.98
N PRO A 690 -4.29 -2.80 20.03
CA PRO A 690 -4.91 -1.48 20.03
C PRO A 690 -4.14 -0.50 19.13
N THR A 691 -4.90 0.41 18.54
CA THR A 691 -4.38 1.46 17.66
C THR A 691 -3.42 2.35 18.44
N ARG A 692 -2.24 2.61 17.89
CA ARG A 692 -1.21 3.47 18.48
C ARG A 692 -0.51 4.26 17.40
N HIS A 693 -1.28 5.02 16.63
CA HIS A 693 -0.72 5.91 15.62
C HIS A 693 0.11 7.01 16.27
N PHE A 694 1.20 7.39 15.61
CA PHE A 694 1.94 8.56 16.04
C PHE A 694 1.19 9.82 15.62
N ARG A 695 1.11 10.79 16.53
CA ARG A 695 0.49 12.08 16.29
C ARG A 695 1.56 13.13 16.14
N TYR A 696 1.56 13.82 15.01
CA TYR A 696 2.52 14.87 14.70
C TYR A 696 1.80 16.15 14.27
N GLN A 697 2.59 17.19 14.05
CA GLN A 697 2.16 18.46 13.50
C GLN A 697 3.05 18.80 12.31
N ARG A 698 2.46 19.42 11.29
CA ARG A 698 3.18 19.89 10.09
C ARG A 698 2.69 21.27 9.68
N GLN A 699 3.48 21.98 8.88
CA GLN A 699 3.01 23.19 8.21
C GLN A 699 2.25 22.84 6.93
N ARG A 700 1.07 23.43 6.72
CA ARG A 700 0.30 23.35 5.47
C ARG A 700 -0.32 24.72 5.22
N ASN A 701 0.00 25.34 4.08
CA ASN A 701 -0.46 26.69 3.71
C ASN A 701 -0.25 27.75 4.82
N GLY A 702 0.91 27.72 5.48
CA GLY A 702 1.25 28.65 6.57
C GLY A 702 0.53 28.39 7.90
N GLN A 703 -0.17 27.26 8.04
CA GLN A 703 -0.82 26.84 9.28
C GLN A 703 -0.24 25.53 9.82
N THR A 704 -0.14 25.44 11.15
CA THR A 704 0.18 24.17 11.84
C THR A 704 -1.05 23.28 11.88
N VAL A 705 -1.01 22.14 11.18
CA VAL A 705 -2.10 21.15 11.19
C VAL A 705 -1.62 19.83 11.82
N PRO A 706 -2.47 19.13 12.60
CA PRO A 706 -2.14 17.80 13.08
C PRO A 706 -2.19 16.79 11.92
N PHE A 707 -1.38 15.74 12.01
CA PHE A 707 -1.53 14.57 11.15
C PHE A 707 -1.18 13.27 11.91
N LEU A 708 -1.70 12.16 11.40
CA LEU A 708 -1.44 10.81 11.89
C LEU A 708 -0.43 10.09 11.00
N ASN A 709 0.51 9.43 11.66
CA ASN A 709 1.31 8.37 11.08
C ASN A 709 0.69 7.04 11.48
N CYS A 710 -0.03 6.45 10.52
CA CYS A 710 -0.74 5.20 10.68
C CYS A 710 0.27 4.06 10.81
N TRP A 711 0.14 3.29 11.90
CA TRP A 711 1.01 2.16 12.18
C TRP A 711 0.28 0.87 11.89
N PHE A 712 0.84 0.09 10.98
CA PHE A 712 0.26 -1.14 10.47
C PHE A 712 0.95 -2.37 11.03
N CYS A 713 0.22 -3.47 11.08
CA CYS A 713 0.76 -4.75 11.50
C CYS A 713 1.53 -5.42 10.35
N PRO A 714 2.75 -5.94 10.56
CA PRO A 714 3.50 -6.62 9.51
C PRO A 714 2.93 -8.01 9.14
N ASN A 715 1.93 -8.51 9.88
CA ASN A 715 1.12 -9.67 9.48
C ASN A 715 -0.02 -9.31 8.51
N SER A 716 -0.27 -8.02 8.25
CA SER A 716 -1.25 -7.56 7.27
C SER A 716 -0.63 -7.41 5.86
N GLU A 717 -1.46 -7.13 4.86
CA GLU A 717 -1.00 -6.88 3.49
C GLU A 717 -0.14 -5.59 3.36
N ALA A 718 -0.08 -4.74 4.39
CA ALA A 718 0.83 -3.58 4.41
C ALA A 718 2.28 -3.98 4.12
N ARG A 719 2.70 -5.19 4.52
CA ARG A 719 4.03 -5.71 4.17
C ARG A 719 4.28 -5.71 2.67
N ASP A 720 3.31 -6.18 1.89
CA ASP A 720 3.45 -6.31 0.44
C ASP A 720 3.46 -4.94 -0.23
N PHE A 721 2.62 -4.01 0.24
CA PHE A 721 2.63 -2.61 -0.18
C PHE A 721 3.98 -1.94 0.06
N PHE A 722 4.58 -2.14 1.24
CA PHE A 722 5.89 -1.57 1.55
C PHE A 722 7.00 -2.17 0.70
N ALA A 723 7.01 -3.48 0.47
CA ALA A 723 7.96 -4.10 -0.43
C ALA A 723 7.84 -3.55 -1.86
N TRP A 724 6.61 -3.39 -2.36
CA TRP A 724 6.35 -2.77 -3.65
C TRP A 724 6.82 -1.31 -3.73
N GLY A 725 6.51 -0.49 -2.73
CA GLY A 725 6.91 0.91 -2.72
C GLY A 725 8.43 1.08 -2.60
N ILE A 726 9.12 0.19 -1.87
CA ILE A 726 10.59 0.17 -1.82
C ILE A 726 11.18 -0.25 -3.17
N ALA A 727 10.58 -1.23 -3.86
CA ALA A 727 11.01 -1.58 -5.21
C ALA A 727 10.87 -0.40 -6.18
N ASP A 728 9.77 0.34 -6.10
CA ASP A 728 9.55 1.55 -6.89
C ASP A 728 10.57 2.65 -6.57
N LEU A 729 10.85 2.88 -5.28
CA LEU A 729 11.89 3.81 -4.86
C LEU A 729 13.27 3.42 -5.41
N LEU A 730 13.67 2.15 -5.30
CA LEU A 730 14.95 1.68 -5.81
C LEU A 730 15.07 1.85 -7.33
N ARG A 731 13.95 1.71 -8.05
CA ARG A 731 13.87 1.97 -9.49
C ARG A 731 14.02 3.45 -9.82
N ARG A 732 13.40 4.36 -9.05
CA ARG A 732 13.50 5.82 -9.24
C ARG A 732 14.85 6.39 -8.79
N SER A 733 15.44 5.82 -7.74
CA SER A 733 16.66 6.30 -7.09
C SER A 733 17.70 5.18 -6.97
N PRO A 734 18.25 4.64 -8.08
CA PRO A 734 19.10 3.46 -8.09
C PRO A 734 20.47 3.65 -7.41
N LYS A 735 20.82 4.87 -6.97
CA LYS A 735 22.09 5.16 -6.28
C LYS A 735 21.99 5.09 -4.75
N ILE A 736 20.81 4.86 -4.17
CA ILE A 736 20.69 4.59 -2.73
C ILE A 736 21.32 3.23 -2.37
N GLY A 737 21.99 3.15 -1.22
CA GLY A 737 22.79 1.99 -0.81
C GLY A 737 22.09 1.05 0.17
N GLY A 738 21.06 1.55 0.88
CA GLY A 738 20.35 0.80 1.90
C GLY A 738 19.14 1.56 2.41
N LEU A 739 18.58 1.10 3.53
CA LEU A 739 17.41 1.67 4.19
C LEU A 739 17.72 1.84 5.68
N TYR A 740 17.23 2.92 6.27
CA TYR A 740 17.30 3.12 7.71
C TYR A 740 15.89 3.11 8.29
N PHE A 741 15.63 2.22 9.26
CA PHE A 741 14.36 2.15 9.97
C PHE A 741 14.54 2.54 11.44
N ASP A 742 13.76 3.52 11.87
CA ASP A 742 13.54 3.75 13.29
C ASP A 742 12.29 2.97 13.74
N PHE A 743 12.18 2.61 15.02
CA PHE A 743 11.04 1.85 15.55
C PHE A 743 10.84 0.46 14.89
N GLY A 744 11.93 -0.18 14.46
CA GLY A 744 11.98 -1.54 13.91
C GLY A 744 11.56 -2.80 14.72
N PRO A 745 11.36 -2.80 16.05
CA PRO A 745 10.76 -3.95 16.76
C PRO A 745 9.36 -4.37 16.28
N ALA A 746 9.07 -5.67 16.43
CA ALA A 746 7.69 -6.15 16.41
C ALA A 746 6.92 -5.64 17.63
N ARG A 747 5.74 -5.04 17.39
CA ARG A 747 4.86 -4.52 18.43
C ARG A 747 3.64 -5.45 18.63
N ALA A 748 3.01 -5.36 19.80
CA ALA A 748 1.82 -6.16 20.11
C ALA A 748 0.64 -5.82 19.20
N CYS A 749 -0.04 -6.81 18.65
CA CYS A 749 -1.25 -6.70 17.86
C CYS A 749 -2.26 -7.75 18.33
N SER A 750 -3.53 -7.37 18.49
CA SER A 750 -4.66 -8.24 18.80
C SER A 750 -5.71 -8.29 17.69
N ASN A 751 -5.36 -7.75 16.52
CA ASN A 751 -6.28 -7.68 15.39
C ASN A 751 -6.44 -9.08 14.77
N LYS A 752 -7.60 -9.70 15.00
CA LYS A 752 -7.95 -11.03 14.46
C LYS A 752 -7.89 -11.08 12.94
N ARG A 753 -8.05 -9.95 12.24
CA ARG A 753 -7.93 -9.89 10.76
C ARG A 753 -6.53 -10.25 10.27
N HIS A 754 -5.52 -10.14 11.13
CA HIS A 754 -4.11 -10.44 10.85
C HIS A 754 -3.69 -11.83 11.35
N GLY A 755 -4.62 -12.62 11.89
CA GLY A 755 -4.31 -13.84 12.63
C GLY A 755 -3.66 -13.59 14.00
N CYS A 756 -3.59 -12.33 14.43
CA CYS A 756 -2.96 -11.96 15.70
C CYS A 756 -3.87 -12.30 16.89
N GLN A 757 -3.28 -12.89 17.92
CA GLN A 757 -3.93 -13.18 19.19
C GLN A 757 -3.85 -11.97 20.13
N PRO A 758 -4.71 -11.87 21.17
CA PRO A 758 -4.56 -10.84 22.20
C PRO A 758 -3.13 -10.78 22.75
N ASP A 759 -2.56 -9.57 22.79
CA ASP A 759 -1.19 -9.30 23.24
C ASP A 759 -0.08 -10.07 22.48
N SER A 760 -0.33 -10.48 21.23
CA SER A 760 0.67 -11.16 20.40
C SER A 760 1.64 -10.18 19.73
N TYR A 761 2.92 -10.46 19.73
CA TYR A 761 3.97 -9.71 19.07
C TYR A 761 4.25 -10.33 17.70
N ALA A 762 4.02 -9.58 16.61
CA ALA A 762 4.20 -10.05 15.25
C ALA A 762 5.69 -10.15 14.84
N ILE A 763 6.50 -10.90 15.59
CA ILE A 763 7.94 -11.10 15.39
C ILE A 763 8.22 -11.77 14.05
N LEU A 764 7.52 -12.85 13.73
CA LEU A 764 7.65 -13.55 12.47
C LEU A 764 7.13 -12.70 11.31
N GLY A 765 6.07 -11.93 11.54
CA GLY A 765 5.57 -10.93 10.59
C GLY A 765 6.63 -9.90 10.26
N MET A 766 7.24 -9.30 11.28
CA MET A 766 8.30 -8.30 11.11
C MET A 766 9.55 -8.89 10.46
N ARG A 767 9.91 -10.13 10.79
CA ARG A 767 11.01 -10.83 10.11
C ARG A 767 10.72 -11.04 8.62
N ARG A 768 9.50 -11.44 8.26
CA ARG A 768 9.08 -11.54 6.84
C ARG A 768 9.13 -10.19 6.15
N PHE A 769 8.73 -9.11 6.84
CA PHE A 769 8.86 -7.74 6.34
C PHE A 769 10.32 -7.37 6.05
N TYR A 770 11.26 -7.61 6.95
CA TYR A 770 12.67 -7.30 6.66
C TYR A 770 13.27 -8.18 5.56
N ARG A 771 12.89 -9.47 5.50
CA ARG A 771 13.28 -10.36 4.39
C ARG A 771 12.78 -9.85 3.05
N ALA A 772 11.55 -9.35 2.99
CA ALA A 772 10.97 -8.73 1.81
C ALA A 772 11.81 -7.55 1.32
N LEU A 773 12.11 -6.61 2.21
CA LEU A 773 12.89 -5.43 1.84
C LEU A 773 14.33 -5.74 1.44
N ALA A 774 14.95 -6.71 2.12
CA ALA A 774 16.26 -7.22 1.76
C ALA A 774 16.25 -7.87 0.37
N ALA A 775 15.16 -8.56 0.00
CA ALA A 775 14.99 -9.10 -1.34
C ALA A 775 14.88 -7.99 -2.39
N GLU A 776 14.14 -6.91 -2.13
CA GLU A 776 14.07 -5.79 -3.09
C GLU A 776 15.44 -5.14 -3.31
N LEU A 777 16.22 -4.91 -2.24
CA LEU A 777 17.59 -4.40 -2.35
C LEU A 777 18.48 -5.33 -3.15
N HIS A 778 18.41 -6.64 -2.88
CA HIS A 778 19.17 -7.64 -3.63
C HIS A 778 18.79 -7.65 -5.12
N MET A 779 17.49 -7.64 -5.43
CA MET A 779 16.98 -7.61 -6.81
C MET A 779 17.33 -6.31 -7.54
N ALA A 780 17.46 -5.19 -6.83
CA ALA A 780 18.00 -3.93 -7.35
C ALA A 780 19.53 -3.94 -7.53
N GLY A 781 20.19 -5.10 -7.37
CA GLY A 781 21.63 -5.26 -7.59
C GLY A 781 22.51 -4.80 -6.43
N LYS A 782 21.94 -4.54 -5.25
CA LYS A 782 22.70 -4.14 -4.06
C LYS A 782 23.36 -5.37 -3.44
N ARG A 783 24.68 -5.32 -3.26
CA ARG A 783 25.48 -6.43 -2.70
C ARG A 783 25.84 -6.22 -1.23
N ASP A 784 26.17 -4.99 -0.86
CA ASP A 784 26.56 -4.59 0.50
C ASP A 784 25.53 -3.63 1.12
N TYR A 785 24.26 -3.97 1.01
CA TYR A 785 23.20 -3.14 1.58
C TYR A 785 23.10 -3.31 3.10
N ALA A 786 22.72 -2.23 3.78
CA ALA A 786 22.25 -2.31 5.16
C ALA A 786 20.76 -1.98 5.24
N ILE A 787 20.09 -2.70 6.13
CA ILE A 787 18.83 -2.28 6.73
C ILE A 787 19.20 -2.04 8.19
N ALA A 788 19.26 -0.77 8.57
CA ALA A 788 19.67 -0.33 9.90
C ALA A 788 18.46 -0.12 10.81
#